data_AF-A0A0Q5FG53-F1
#
_entry.id   AF-A0A0Q5FG53-F1
#
_cell.length_a   1.000
_cell.length_b   1.000
_cell.length_c   1.000
_cell.angle_alpha   90.00
_cell.angle_beta   90.00
_cell.angle_gamma   90.00
#
_symmetry.space_group_name_H-M   'P 1'
#
loop_
_entity.id
_entity.type
_entity.pdbx_description
1 polymer ?
#
loop_
_entity_poly.entity_id
_entity_poly.type
_entity_poly.pdbx_seq_one_letter_code
_entity_poly.pdbx_strand_id
1 'polypeptide(L)'
;MPRVLATFVAVIALVVGVFVPVASVSAAPTATIGAAQGRDIKTTLDGFNPGNIISDAVFTNRNTMTEAQIQAFFNSKVSRCQGGSDRYGPIICLKDFTITSVNRPADRYCQGYTGAANESAARIIARVAQSCGINPQVLIVMLQKEQGLVTHTWPSMNRYNAALGQGCPDGGVACDPNYVGFFHQIYGAARQMQIYMEGRYFTYYAPGKTWNILYNPNRNCGSAPVYVANMATSALYYYTPYQPNAAAMRSGYGEGDACSAYGNRNFYNYFTDWFGSTQAAAAQILKDSATGASFLVTQGKKYSFPTSERAVQFTWVAPVQTVSSAQLANYPDAGAMPRAVRTDAGHVYLLDSGRRIWVPSCARATDYGWNCGSLPLVGQGQVSVYGDGGTLEPSIAALGTSWLIQSSSRREVVDRSLLMTYGMTTGATNVSDAMAAEYKLGDPVLGAGVYSDGSGGMRAMLQNGAVYDVSAEGQVAAMINAARRLTKDTWARINSSGTLPLSFSAGGRNYLQGVGGWMQVDAYGSAVTFTPISATSITGLPSGGPVLGAHFVREQSSVQVFLVSGGTLQPANAEEQRWISAVYGVYAGVYVVADKSLGSRVAPSQRLVRTADGTAYLLDGTNRYRFRDCTQVADWGAQCAQLATVAGSEVSAYSDRGVLERLVRQSDGTIWLIQSGKRREVVDTTVLAQFGISGATSSVSTSLVKTLAAGDPVLGAGVYSNGSGAFLLANQAGYFAIPTGAQVTMVTKSARRLTTESFALLPSRGDLGTRILSDGRALVLTDDGWLQVDAALYGGTKAFAAADPGAWGGLPLVLSENRPHFVKDRSSTQTFLVSGGILQPVDGDAARSWLASYFGLSSRLWAVADGALRGVSLTPGLLVKTTDSQLVVTDGVSAYRLSDCSVVAAFGKDCAALQTVRLDALGLKDGGVLTSLLRGPGGDVWLIQSGKRREVPDPSILAAFGIGSASTAVSTELLKTLPLGDPVISEGAYRSPSGSMKLIVGAEVLDIPAAAQVEGIKTRAKPMTEETFALFKPTGALPVRAVNAGVSYVLSVQGWAKVDPSNYGALTFPAVSLDAIRVLPMAPVATGARFVREASSTQVYLASGGLTPMTAEQQAWATAAYGVPATVVVVADGALR
;
A
#
# COMPACT_ATOMS: atom_id res chain seq x y z
N MET A 1 31.73 41.55 -11.37
CA MET A 1 32.27 40.48 -12.25
C MET A 1 33.58 41.01 -12.83
N PRO A 2 34.72 40.30 -12.83
CA PRO A 2 34.93 38.83 -12.75
C PRO A 2 35.82 38.41 -11.55
N ARG A 3 35.77 37.12 -11.14
CA ARG A 3 36.90 36.38 -10.53
C ARG A 3 36.62 34.87 -10.65
N VAL A 4 37.48 34.16 -11.37
CA VAL A 4 37.55 32.70 -11.40
C VAL A 4 39.03 32.33 -11.30
N LEU A 5 39.44 31.63 -10.25
CA LEU A 5 40.42 30.54 -10.30
C LEU A 5 40.43 29.76 -8.97
N ALA A 6 40.06 28.49 -9.03
CA ALA A 6 40.45 27.42 -8.10
C ALA A 6 41.80 26.84 -8.60
N THR A 7 42.71 26.24 -7.82
CA THR A 7 42.64 24.85 -7.33
C THR A 7 43.97 24.41 -6.63
N PHE A 8 43.87 23.56 -5.59
CA PHE A 8 44.71 22.37 -5.19
C PHE A 8 46.20 22.56 -4.71
N VAL A 9 46.85 21.79 -3.81
CA VAL A 9 46.54 20.66 -2.89
C VAL A 9 47.69 20.45 -1.84
N ALA A 10 47.34 19.77 -0.74
CA ALA A 10 48.02 19.20 0.45
C ALA A 10 49.54 18.84 0.47
N VAL A 11 50.14 18.85 1.69
CA VAL A 11 50.89 17.72 2.36
C VAL A 11 50.94 17.93 3.89
N ILE A 12 50.74 16.84 4.64
CA ILE A 12 50.84 16.67 6.11
C ILE A 12 52.28 16.33 6.51
N ALA A 13 52.79 16.90 7.62
CA ALA A 13 53.86 16.31 8.42
C ALA A 13 53.69 16.65 9.93
N LEU A 14 53.68 15.60 10.74
CA LEU A 14 53.54 15.54 12.19
C LEU A 14 54.94 15.60 12.85
N VAL A 15 55.10 16.20 14.05
CA VAL A 15 55.90 15.70 15.20
C VAL A 15 55.84 16.69 16.39
N VAL A 16 55.20 16.22 17.46
CA VAL A 16 55.46 16.32 18.92
C VAL A 16 56.22 17.54 19.50
N GLY A 17 55.57 18.21 20.47
CA GLY A 17 56.23 19.07 21.46
C GLY A 17 55.27 19.64 22.51
N VAL A 18 55.26 19.02 23.70
CA VAL A 18 54.45 19.35 24.89
C VAL A 18 54.80 20.73 25.45
N PHE A 19 53.81 21.60 25.72
CA PHE A 19 53.84 22.56 26.86
C PHE A 19 52.40 22.99 27.26
N VAL A 20 52.20 23.03 28.57
CA VAL A 20 50.96 23.27 29.33
C VAL A 20 50.46 24.72 29.21
N PRO A 21 49.13 25.01 29.20
CA PRO A 21 48.63 26.34 29.50
C PRO A 21 48.08 26.45 30.93
N VAL A 22 48.49 27.56 31.55
CA VAL A 22 48.10 28.11 32.85
C VAL A 22 46.65 28.59 32.80
N ALA A 23 45.94 28.41 33.91
CA ALA A 23 44.58 28.87 34.14
C ALA A 23 44.46 30.40 34.22
N SER A 24 43.39 30.94 33.65
CA SER A 24 42.90 32.29 33.94
C SER A 24 41.37 32.29 34.07
N VAL A 25 40.92 33.11 35.02
CA VAL A 25 39.65 33.08 35.74
C VAL A 25 38.63 34.03 35.09
N SER A 26 37.37 33.57 35.04
CA SER A 26 36.08 34.26 35.07
C SER A 26 35.78 35.49 34.19
N ALA A 27 34.73 35.33 33.37
CA ALA A 27 33.67 36.34 33.24
C ALA A 27 32.31 35.60 33.15
N ALA A 28 31.51 35.70 34.21
CA ALA A 28 30.14 35.20 34.24
C ALA A 28 29.21 36.23 33.58
N PRO A 29 28.31 35.84 32.66
CA PRO A 29 27.19 36.68 32.28
C PRO A 29 26.10 36.60 33.35
N THR A 30 25.72 37.78 33.83
CA THR A 30 24.62 38.09 34.74
C THR A 30 23.31 37.48 34.24
N ALA A 31 22.75 36.56 35.02
CA ALA A 31 21.36 36.12 34.86
C ALA A 31 20.44 37.22 35.40
N THR A 32 19.69 37.85 34.51
CA THR A 32 18.54 38.68 34.86
C THR A 32 17.50 37.84 35.58
N ILE A 33 17.14 38.24 36.80
CA ILE A 33 16.02 37.69 37.57
C ILE A 33 14.74 38.12 36.85
N GLY A 34 14.23 37.26 35.98
CA GLY A 34 12.86 37.33 35.48
C GLY A 34 11.91 36.97 36.62
N ALA A 35 10.96 37.87 36.88
CA ALA A 35 9.89 37.69 37.86
C ALA A 35 9.24 36.31 37.76
N ALA A 36 8.95 35.73 38.92
CA ALA A 36 8.18 34.50 39.07
C ALA A 36 6.82 34.63 38.37
N GLN A 37 6.73 34.13 37.14
CA GLN A 37 5.47 33.81 36.49
C GLN A 37 4.89 32.61 37.25
N GLY A 38 3.71 32.80 37.85
CA GLY A 38 2.97 31.70 38.47
C GLY A 38 2.80 30.58 37.46
N ARG A 39 3.21 29.36 37.84
CA ARG A 39 2.85 28.17 37.05
C ARG A 39 1.34 27.99 37.17
N ASP A 40 0.65 28.16 36.05
CA ASP A 40 -0.71 27.63 35.88
C ASP A 40 -0.72 26.16 36.28
N ILE A 41 -1.47 25.82 37.32
CA ILE A 41 -1.77 24.43 37.66
C ILE A 41 -2.67 23.90 36.53
N LYS A 42 -2.17 22.95 35.73
CA LYS A 42 -3.04 22.22 34.80
C LYS A 42 -3.99 21.34 35.61
N THR A 43 -5.22 21.81 35.77
CA THR A 43 -6.31 21.12 36.47
C THR A 43 -7.07 20.12 35.59
N THR A 44 -6.67 19.90 34.33
CA THR A 44 -7.44 19.09 33.39
C THR A 44 -6.90 17.66 33.26
N LEU A 45 -7.80 16.68 33.32
CA LEU A 45 -7.57 15.27 32.99
C LEU A 45 -7.59 15.01 31.47
N ASP A 46 -7.38 16.06 30.68
CA ASP A 46 -7.46 16.01 29.22
C ASP A 46 -6.42 15.03 28.67
N GLY A 47 -6.89 14.05 27.89
CA GLY A 47 -6.07 12.99 27.34
C GLY A 47 -5.96 11.73 28.21
N PHE A 48 -6.62 11.65 29.37
CA PHE A 48 -6.73 10.40 30.12
C PHE A 48 -7.51 9.37 29.29
N ASN A 49 -6.89 8.21 29.06
CA ASN A 49 -7.52 7.07 28.41
C ASN A 49 -7.44 5.85 29.33
N PRO A 50 -8.56 5.28 29.81
CA PRO A 50 -8.52 4.09 30.67
C PRO A 50 -7.87 2.90 29.98
N GLY A 51 -7.94 2.80 28.65
CA GLY A 51 -7.31 1.75 27.87
C GLY A 51 -5.81 1.94 27.61
N ASN A 52 -5.28 3.15 27.83
CA ASN A 52 -3.87 3.48 27.65
C ASN A 52 -3.47 4.61 28.62
N ILE A 53 -3.31 4.28 29.90
CA ILE A 53 -3.02 5.28 30.96
C ILE A 53 -1.61 5.88 30.75
N ILE A 54 -0.66 5.02 30.38
CA ILE A 54 0.73 5.35 30.08
C ILE A 54 1.27 4.32 29.08
N SER A 55 2.07 4.77 28.13
CA SER A 55 2.64 3.85 27.14
C SER A 55 3.80 3.03 27.72
N ASP A 56 4.04 1.83 27.21
CA ASP A 56 5.14 0.97 27.68
C ASP A 56 6.48 1.69 27.52
N ALA A 57 6.64 2.42 26.42
CA ALA A 57 7.84 3.20 26.13
C ALA A 57 8.15 4.26 27.20
N VAL A 58 7.12 4.94 27.74
CA VAL A 58 7.32 5.90 28.83
C VAL A 58 7.50 5.14 30.15
N PHE A 59 6.74 4.09 30.39
CA PHE A 59 6.74 3.34 31.65
C PHE A 59 8.06 2.60 31.93
N THR A 60 8.73 2.08 30.89
CA THR A 60 9.99 1.33 31.02
C THR A 60 11.23 2.17 30.73
N ASN A 61 11.11 3.48 30.52
CA ASN A 61 12.26 4.34 30.27
C ASN A 61 13.02 4.64 31.56
N ARG A 62 13.93 3.74 31.94
CA ARG A 62 14.78 3.87 33.14
C ARG A 62 15.74 5.07 33.13
N ASN A 63 15.93 5.75 32.00
CA ASN A 63 16.92 6.81 31.81
C ASN A 63 16.34 8.24 31.91
N THR A 64 15.11 8.40 32.38
CA THR A 64 14.45 9.72 32.44
C THR A 64 14.99 10.64 33.52
N MET A 65 15.55 10.09 34.61
CA MET A 65 16.13 10.88 35.70
C MET A 65 17.38 10.22 36.27
N THR A 66 18.42 11.02 36.51
CA THR A 66 19.59 10.63 37.31
C THR A 66 19.30 10.78 38.80
N GLU A 67 20.12 10.18 39.66
CA GLU A 67 20.04 10.35 41.12
C GLU A 67 19.98 11.82 41.54
N ALA A 68 20.85 12.66 40.96
CA ALA A 68 20.89 14.09 41.25
C ALA A 68 19.60 14.82 40.84
N GLN A 69 19.01 14.45 39.70
CA GLN A 69 17.73 15.02 39.24
C GLN A 69 16.56 14.59 40.15
N ILE A 70 16.55 13.35 40.63
CA ILE A 70 15.54 12.87 41.58
C ILE A 70 15.67 13.62 42.90
N GLN A 71 16.89 13.79 43.42
CA GLN A 71 17.12 14.54 44.65
C GLN A 71 16.70 16.02 44.52
N ALA A 72 17.04 16.66 43.40
CA ALA A 72 16.62 18.03 43.11
C ALA A 72 15.08 18.14 43.02
N PHE A 73 14.43 17.14 42.42
CA PHE A 73 12.97 17.08 42.37
C PHE A 73 12.35 16.99 43.77
N PHE A 74 12.84 16.10 44.65
CA PHE A 74 12.36 16.02 46.03
C PHE A 74 12.57 17.31 46.81
N ASN A 75 13.73 17.95 46.67
CA ASN A 75 14.00 19.25 47.26
C ASN A 75 13.02 20.33 46.78
N SER A 76 12.56 20.26 45.52
CA SER A 76 11.60 21.21 44.96
C SER A 76 10.16 21.02 45.47
N LYS A 77 9.80 19.83 45.97
CA LYS A 77 8.43 19.51 46.43
C LYS A 77 8.20 19.84 47.89
N VAL A 78 9.24 19.81 48.72
CA VAL A 78 9.17 20.12 50.15
C VAL A 78 10.30 21.09 50.51
N SER A 79 9.97 22.36 50.71
CA SER A 79 10.95 23.38 51.09
C SER A 79 11.39 23.29 52.57
N ARG A 80 10.47 22.92 53.46
CA ARG A 80 10.74 22.75 54.90
C ARG A 80 10.14 21.46 55.43
N CYS A 81 10.98 20.64 56.07
CA CYS A 81 10.52 19.50 56.85
C CYS A 81 10.15 19.95 58.27
N GLN A 82 9.01 19.51 58.78
CA GLN A 82 8.56 19.89 60.14
C GLN A 82 9.42 19.24 61.23
N GLY A 83 10.07 18.10 60.94
CA GLY A 83 10.92 17.39 61.89
C GLY A 83 10.16 16.83 63.10
N GLY A 84 10.89 16.43 64.14
CA GLY A 84 10.33 15.87 65.38
C GLY A 84 10.40 14.34 65.44
N SER A 85 9.61 13.74 66.33
CA SER A 85 9.50 12.30 66.51
C SER A 85 8.09 11.92 66.91
N ASP A 86 7.63 10.75 66.49
CA ASP A 86 6.39 10.12 66.93
C ASP A 86 6.66 8.75 67.55
N ARG A 87 5.61 7.99 67.88
CA ARG A 87 5.73 6.65 68.48
C ARG A 87 6.43 5.61 67.57
N TYR A 88 6.69 5.95 66.31
CA TYR A 88 7.32 5.09 65.31
C TYR A 88 8.74 5.53 64.95
N GLY A 89 9.22 6.65 65.47
CA GLY A 89 10.59 7.13 65.32
C GLY A 89 10.69 8.59 64.88
N PRO A 90 11.84 9.02 64.33
CA PRO A 90 12.03 10.38 63.87
C PRO A 90 11.18 10.68 62.62
N ILE A 91 10.64 11.89 62.56
CA ILE A 91 9.90 12.41 61.40
C ILE A 91 10.91 13.01 60.42
N ILE A 92 11.12 12.34 59.29
CA ILE A 92 12.11 12.72 58.27
C ILE A 92 11.42 12.77 56.91
N CYS A 93 11.49 13.89 56.20
CA CYS A 93 10.89 14.05 54.87
C CYS A 93 11.68 13.29 53.81
N LEU A 94 11.02 12.87 52.72
CA LEU A 94 11.61 12.01 51.69
C LEU A 94 12.92 12.57 51.12
N LYS A 95 13.03 13.90 51.01
CA LYS A 95 14.24 14.58 50.53
C LYS A 95 15.47 14.41 51.43
N ASP A 96 15.26 14.21 52.74
CA ASP A 96 16.31 14.08 53.75
C ASP A 96 16.44 12.62 54.24
N PHE A 97 15.60 11.71 53.75
CA PHE A 97 15.54 10.33 54.20
C PHE A 97 16.72 9.51 53.70
N THR A 98 17.38 8.81 54.63
CA THR A 98 18.46 7.87 54.34
C THR A 98 18.23 6.55 55.05
N ILE A 99 18.69 5.46 54.42
CA ILE A 99 18.65 4.11 55.00
C ILE A 99 19.83 3.29 54.51
N THR A 100 20.28 2.33 55.32
CA THR A 100 21.19 1.28 54.86
C THR A 100 20.40 0.24 54.08
N SER A 101 20.65 0.16 52.77
CA SER A 101 20.02 -0.84 51.89
C SER A 101 20.75 -2.18 51.95
N VAL A 102 20.09 -3.25 51.48
CA VAL A 102 20.62 -4.61 51.51
C VAL A 102 20.90 -5.16 50.10
N ASN A 103 21.77 -6.17 50.01
CA ASN A 103 22.03 -6.85 48.75
C ASN A 103 20.79 -7.64 48.27
N ARG A 104 20.54 -7.62 46.96
CA ARG A 104 19.57 -8.48 46.28
C ARG A 104 20.22 -9.16 45.08
N PRO A 105 20.12 -10.50 44.94
CA PRO A 105 20.64 -11.19 43.77
C PRO A 105 19.86 -10.79 42.51
N ALA A 106 20.51 -10.93 41.35
CA ALA A 106 19.85 -10.77 40.06
C ALA A 106 18.88 -11.93 39.80
N ASP A 107 17.77 -11.62 39.13
CA ASP A 107 16.85 -12.59 38.58
C ASP A 107 16.38 -12.16 37.19
N ARG A 108 15.35 -12.81 36.65
CA ARG A 108 14.86 -12.50 35.30
C ARG A 108 14.20 -11.13 35.16
N TYR A 109 13.84 -10.48 36.26
CA TYR A 109 13.08 -9.23 36.27
C TYR A 109 13.97 -8.03 36.63
N CYS A 110 14.94 -8.24 37.50
CA CYS A 110 15.85 -7.18 37.94
C CYS A 110 17.29 -7.69 37.96
N GLN A 111 18.23 -6.84 37.57
CA GLN A 111 19.67 -7.14 37.47
C GLN A 111 20.39 -7.20 38.84
N GLY A 112 19.65 -7.38 39.94
CA GLY A 112 20.19 -7.38 41.30
C GLY A 112 20.45 -5.98 41.86
N TYR A 113 20.85 -5.91 43.12
CA TYR A 113 21.15 -4.66 43.83
C TYR A 113 22.28 -4.88 44.83
N THR A 114 23.29 -4.02 44.81
CA THR A 114 24.35 -4.02 45.83
C THR A 114 24.04 -2.94 46.86
N GLY A 115 23.73 -3.36 48.09
CA GLY A 115 23.40 -2.49 49.21
C GLY A 115 24.56 -1.57 49.60
N ALA A 116 24.23 -0.43 50.21
CA ALA A 116 25.19 0.51 50.76
C ALA A 116 24.62 1.20 52.01
N ALA A 117 25.51 1.66 52.89
CA ALA A 117 25.12 2.42 54.07
C ALA A 117 24.65 3.83 53.70
N ASN A 118 23.66 4.35 54.44
CA ASN A 118 23.17 5.73 54.35
C ASN A 118 22.76 6.18 52.93
N GLU A 119 22.15 5.30 52.14
CA GLU A 119 21.65 5.68 50.82
C GLU A 119 20.43 6.59 50.96
N SER A 120 20.41 7.68 50.19
CA SER A 120 19.24 8.54 50.09
C SER A 120 18.09 7.82 49.35
N ALA A 121 16.86 8.30 49.57
CA ALA A 121 15.71 7.83 48.80
C ALA A 121 15.92 8.00 47.29
N ALA A 122 16.54 9.10 46.86
CA ALA A 122 16.83 9.38 45.46
C ALA A 122 17.78 8.35 44.84
N ARG A 123 18.83 7.96 45.58
CA ARG A 123 19.80 6.95 45.16
C ARG A 123 19.17 5.58 44.99
N ILE A 124 18.36 5.17 45.97
CA ILE A 124 17.64 3.89 45.93
C ILE A 124 16.73 3.84 44.69
N ILE A 125 15.92 4.86 44.44
CA ILE A 125 15.02 4.90 43.28
C ILE A 125 15.80 4.85 41.97
N ALA A 126 16.88 5.64 41.82
CA ALA A 126 17.70 5.63 40.61
C ALA A 126 18.28 4.25 40.32
N ARG A 127 18.86 3.60 41.33
CA ARG A 127 19.51 2.29 41.19
C ARG A 127 18.50 1.17 40.97
N VAL A 128 17.35 1.20 41.62
CA VAL A 128 16.26 0.22 41.40
C VAL A 128 15.66 0.37 40.00
N ALA A 129 15.39 1.61 39.56
CA ALA A 129 14.90 1.90 38.21
C ALA A 129 15.83 1.30 37.14
N GLN A 130 17.14 1.46 37.32
CA GLN A 130 18.14 0.89 36.42
C GLN A 130 18.15 -0.65 36.44
N SER A 131 18.11 -1.24 37.65
CA SER A 131 18.12 -2.69 37.85
C SER A 131 16.90 -3.38 37.25
N CYS A 132 15.70 -2.84 37.48
CA CYS A 132 14.43 -3.46 37.09
C CYS A 132 13.85 -2.93 35.78
N GLY A 133 14.49 -1.96 35.11
CA GLY A 133 14.00 -1.45 33.81
C GLY A 133 12.69 -0.67 33.88
N ILE A 134 12.46 0.07 34.96
CA ILE A 134 11.26 0.90 35.17
C ILE A 134 11.66 2.37 35.18
N ASN A 135 10.81 3.24 34.63
CA ASN A 135 11.02 4.68 34.67
C ASN A 135 11.02 5.21 36.12
N PRO A 136 12.07 5.90 36.59
CA PRO A 136 12.11 6.45 37.96
C PRO A 136 10.95 7.41 38.26
N GLN A 137 10.42 8.13 37.26
CA GLN A 137 9.25 9.01 37.40
C GLN A 137 7.99 8.21 37.77
N VAL A 138 7.83 6.99 37.25
CA VAL A 138 6.71 6.10 37.61
C VAL A 138 6.78 5.74 39.10
N LEU A 139 7.96 5.35 39.59
CA LEU A 139 8.15 5.00 41.01
C LEU A 139 7.87 6.19 41.93
N ILE A 140 8.30 7.40 41.53
CA ILE A 140 8.04 8.65 42.26
C ILE A 140 6.55 8.97 42.30
N VAL A 141 5.83 8.83 41.19
CA VAL A 141 4.39 9.08 41.13
C VAL A 141 3.63 8.05 41.97
N MET A 142 4.04 6.78 41.94
CA MET A 142 3.44 5.76 42.78
C MET A 142 3.66 6.08 44.27
N LEU A 143 4.85 6.52 44.69
CA LEU A 143 5.09 6.94 46.08
C LEU A 143 4.13 8.05 46.54
N GLN A 144 3.85 9.01 45.65
CA GLN A 144 2.89 10.07 45.94
C GLN A 144 1.47 9.52 46.04
N LYS A 145 1.05 8.69 45.07
CA LYS A 145 -0.29 8.12 45.03
C LYS A 145 -0.58 7.24 46.25
N GLU A 146 0.38 6.42 46.67
CA GLU A 146 0.17 5.43 47.73
C GLU A 146 0.28 6.02 49.14
N GLN A 147 1.28 6.88 49.39
CA GLN A 147 1.56 7.36 50.74
C GLN A 147 1.65 8.89 50.86
N GLY A 148 1.43 9.64 49.78
CA GLY A 148 1.63 11.10 49.75
C GLY A 148 3.08 11.53 50.00
N LEU A 149 4.03 10.58 49.97
CA LEU A 149 5.38 10.74 50.54
C LEU A 149 6.20 11.86 49.90
N VAL A 150 5.98 12.14 48.61
CA VAL A 150 6.78 13.11 47.84
C VAL A 150 6.52 14.55 48.29
N THR A 151 5.29 14.86 48.71
CA THR A 151 4.85 16.20 49.14
C THR A 151 4.66 16.32 50.66
N HIS A 152 4.80 15.22 51.40
CA HIS A 152 4.56 15.18 52.84
C HIS A 152 5.63 15.94 53.62
N THR A 153 5.22 16.87 54.50
CA THR A 153 6.13 17.71 55.32
C THR A 153 6.41 17.14 56.72
N TRP A 154 5.71 16.08 57.12
CA TRP A 154 5.81 15.44 58.44
C TRP A 154 5.58 13.90 58.44
N PRO A 155 6.25 13.11 57.59
CA PRO A 155 5.92 11.68 57.44
C PRO A 155 6.47 10.80 58.59
N SER A 156 5.59 10.00 59.19
CA SER A 156 5.95 8.95 60.16
C SER A 156 6.70 7.79 59.52
N MET A 157 7.55 7.07 60.27
CA MET A 157 8.31 5.92 59.77
C MET A 157 7.43 4.81 59.15
N ASN A 158 6.20 4.64 59.61
CA ASN A 158 5.27 3.67 59.04
C ASN A 158 4.94 3.88 57.56
N ARG A 159 4.96 5.13 57.07
CA ARG A 159 4.75 5.40 55.65
C ARG A 159 5.89 4.84 54.80
N TYR A 160 7.13 4.86 55.31
CA TYR A 160 8.29 4.26 54.64
C TYR A 160 8.25 2.73 54.67
N ASN A 161 7.71 2.15 55.74
CA ASN A 161 7.55 0.70 55.88
C ASN A 161 6.60 0.10 54.83
N ALA A 162 5.57 0.85 54.44
CA ALA A 162 4.56 0.47 53.45
C ALA A 162 4.51 1.43 52.25
N ALA A 163 5.67 1.97 51.84
CA ALA A 163 5.80 3.07 50.88
C ALA A 163 5.02 2.89 49.57
N LEU A 164 4.92 1.65 49.09
CA LEU A 164 4.21 1.26 47.86
C LEU A 164 3.27 0.06 48.11
N GLY A 165 2.82 -0.18 49.34
CA GLY A 165 1.89 -1.26 49.67
C GLY A 165 2.32 -2.69 49.28
N GLN A 166 3.57 -2.91 48.87
CA GLN A 166 4.03 -4.22 48.40
C GLN A 166 4.05 -5.19 49.59
N GLY A 167 3.28 -6.28 49.50
CA GLY A 167 3.17 -7.24 50.60
C GLY A 167 2.47 -6.68 51.85
N CYS A 168 1.68 -5.61 51.72
CA CYS A 168 0.91 -5.00 52.80
C CYS A 168 -0.60 -5.09 52.50
N PRO A 169 -1.32 -6.11 53.03
CA PRO A 169 -2.75 -6.23 52.77
C PRO A 169 -3.56 -5.13 53.47
N ASP A 170 -4.67 -4.73 52.84
CA ASP A 170 -5.64 -3.79 53.42
C ASP A 170 -6.35 -4.38 54.67
N GLY A 171 -7.00 -3.54 55.47
CA GLY A 171 -7.85 -3.98 56.59
C GLY A 171 -7.13 -4.16 57.94
N GLY A 172 -5.96 -3.55 58.11
CA GLY A 172 -5.21 -3.59 59.38
C GLY A 172 -4.39 -4.87 59.58
N VAL A 173 -4.19 -5.65 58.53
CA VAL A 173 -3.29 -6.81 58.53
C VAL A 173 -1.83 -6.35 58.49
N ALA A 174 -0.96 -7.00 59.26
CA ALA A 174 0.47 -6.68 59.24
C ALA A 174 1.09 -6.96 57.86
N CYS A 175 1.97 -6.06 57.40
CA CYS A 175 2.76 -6.29 56.19
C CYS A 175 3.66 -7.52 56.34
N ASP A 176 3.90 -8.23 55.23
CA ASP A 176 4.90 -9.29 55.14
C ASP A 176 6.28 -8.73 55.53
N PRO A 177 6.94 -9.29 56.58
CA PRO A 177 8.24 -8.81 57.05
C PRO A 177 9.33 -8.74 55.97
N ASN A 178 9.24 -9.52 54.89
CA ASN A 178 10.21 -9.52 53.79
C ASN A 178 10.13 -8.27 52.89
N TYR A 179 9.02 -7.56 52.95
CA TYR A 179 8.73 -6.38 52.13
C TYR A 179 8.69 -5.08 52.94
N VAL A 180 8.76 -5.13 54.27
CA VAL A 180 8.76 -3.95 55.13
C VAL A 180 10.03 -3.11 54.93
N GLY A 181 9.85 -1.80 54.77
CA GLY A 181 10.92 -0.80 54.72
C GLY A 181 11.14 -0.22 53.32
N PHE A 182 11.60 1.03 53.24
CA PHE A 182 11.62 1.81 52.00
C PHE A 182 12.33 1.09 50.84
N PHE A 183 13.53 0.54 51.08
CA PHE A 183 14.27 -0.20 50.04
C PHE A 183 13.47 -1.41 49.51
N HIS A 184 12.87 -2.19 50.40
CA HIS A 184 12.11 -3.39 50.05
C HIS A 184 10.84 -3.04 49.27
N GLN A 185 10.18 -1.95 49.65
CA GLN A 185 9.00 -1.42 48.96
C GLN A 185 9.34 -0.96 47.54
N ILE A 186 10.40 -0.17 47.35
CA ILE A 186 10.81 0.31 46.01
C ILE A 186 11.26 -0.85 45.11
N TYR A 187 12.17 -1.71 45.59
CA TYR A 187 12.66 -2.84 44.80
C TYR A 187 11.54 -3.85 44.50
N GLY A 188 10.73 -4.17 45.51
CA GLY A 188 9.62 -5.12 45.39
C GLY A 188 8.56 -4.64 44.39
N ALA A 189 8.14 -3.38 44.47
CA ALA A 189 7.14 -2.84 43.55
C ALA A 189 7.67 -2.76 42.11
N ALA A 190 8.91 -2.31 41.90
CA ALA A 190 9.50 -2.25 40.56
C ALA A 190 9.60 -3.64 39.91
N ARG A 191 10.02 -4.64 40.70
CA ARG A 191 10.03 -6.05 40.27
C ARG A 191 8.63 -6.58 40.00
N GLN A 192 7.65 -6.23 40.84
CA GLN A 192 6.26 -6.66 40.67
C GLN A 192 5.64 -6.09 39.38
N MET A 193 5.98 -4.85 38.99
CA MET A 193 5.55 -4.29 37.70
C MET A 193 6.09 -5.10 36.52
N GLN A 194 7.34 -5.55 36.57
CA GLN A 194 7.89 -6.45 35.55
C GLN A 194 7.13 -7.79 35.50
N ILE A 195 6.78 -8.37 36.66
CA ILE A 195 5.96 -9.59 36.74
C ILE A 195 4.59 -9.39 36.08
N TYR A 196 3.95 -8.25 36.34
CA TYR A 196 2.65 -7.93 35.75
C TYR A 196 2.73 -7.76 34.23
N MET A 197 3.73 -7.03 33.74
CA MET A 197 3.92 -6.80 32.30
C MET A 197 4.27 -8.06 31.52
N GLU A 198 4.87 -9.06 32.17
CA GLU A 198 5.22 -10.34 31.54
C GLU A 198 4.00 -11.14 31.05
N GLY A 199 2.84 -11.00 31.72
CA GLY A 199 1.59 -11.67 31.32
C GLY A 199 1.54 -13.19 31.54
N ARG A 200 2.56 -13.80 32.15
CA ARG A 200 2.61 -15.26 32.39
C ARG A 200 1.67 -15.74 33.50
N TYR A 201 1.55 -14.96 34.58
CA TYR A 201 0.79 -15.32 35.78
C TYR A 201 -0.52 -14.52 35.92
N PHE A 202 -0.60 -13.37 35.26
CA PHE A 202 -1.70 -12.43 35.36
C PHE A 202 -2.30 -12.21 33.97
N THR A 203 -3.52 -12.72 33.75
CA THR A 203 -4.16 -12.74 32.42
C THR A 203 -5.51 -12.03 32.36
N TYR A 204 -6.07 -11.61 33.49
CA TYR A 204 -7.43 -11.07 33.61
C TYR A 204 -7.58 -9.60 33.16
N TYR A 205 -6.48 -8.90 32.88
CA TYR A 205 -6.45 -7.59 32.20
C TYR A 205 -5.41 -7.60 31.07
N ALA A 206 -5.22 -8.75 30.41
CA ALA A 206 -4.20 -8.90 29.38
C ALA A 206 -4.36 -7.86 28.25
N PRO A 207 -3.26 -7.29 27.73
CA PRO A 207 -3.30 -6.34 26.62
C PRO A 207 -3.94 -6.93 25.34
N GLY A 208 -4.47 -6.06 24.49
CA GLY A 208 -5.11 -6.43 23.21
C GLY A 208 -6.54 -6.95 23.35
N LYS A 209 -7.14 -6.82 24.54
CA LYS A 209 -8.50 -7.31 24.84
C LYS A 209 -9.32 -6.23 25.55
N THR A 210 -10.64 -6.33 25.38
CA THR A 210 -11.61 -5.51 26.11
C THR A 210 -12.04 -6.22 27.39
N TRP A 211 -11.91 -5.55 28.52
CA TRP A 211 -12.28 -6.06 29.85
C TRP A 211 -13.30 -5.15 30.51
N ASN A 212 -14.28 -5.71 31.22
CA ASN A 212 -15.18 -4.92 32.06
C ASN A 212 -14.48 -4.62 33.39
N ILE A 213 -13.90 -3.43 33.50
CA ILE A 213 -13.15 -3.00 34.70
C ILE A 213 -14.12 -2.31 35.67
N LEU A 214 -14.10 -2.70 36.94
CA LEU A 214 -14.96 -2.12 37.97
C LEU A 214 -14.62 -0.64 38.24
N TYR A 215 -15.63 0.16 38.59
CA TYR A 215 -15.42 1.54 39.05
C TYR A 215 -15.00 1.61 40.53
N ASN A 216 -15.38 0.62 41.33
CA ASN A 216 -15.17 0.61 42.78
C ASN A 216 -15.18 -0.84 43.30
N PRO A 217 -14.54 -1.15 44.45
CA PRO A 217 -14.70 -2.43 45.13
C PRO A 217 -16.17 -2.81 45.39
N ASN A 218 -17.02 -1.81 45.66
CA ASN A 218 -18.46 -1.99 45.73
C ASN A 218 -19.03 -2.30 44.34
N ARG A 219 -19.42 -3.56 44.12
CA ARG A 219 -19.96 -4.04 42.83
C ARG A 219 -21.23 -3.30 42.38
N ASN A 220 -21.98 -2.68 43.29
CA ASN A 220 -23.16 -1.88 42.94
C ASN A 220 -22.82 -0.62 42.15
N CYS A 221 -21.56 -0.17 42.18
CA CYS A 221 -21.08 0.94 41.36
C CYS A 221 -20.87 0.58 39.88
N GLY A 222 -20.94 -0.72 39.53
CA GLY A 222 -20.82 -1.20 38.16
C GLY A 222 -19.40 -1.22 37.59
N SER A 223 -19.35 -1.41 36.27
CA SER A 223 -18.13 -1.51 35.46
C SER A 223 -18.39 -0.97 34.06
N ALA A 224 -17.33 -0.67 33.32
CA ALA A 224 -17.42 -0.39 31.88
C ALA A 224 -16.36 -1.15 31.07
N PRO A 225 -16.63 -1.44 29.79
CA PRO A 225 -15.67 -2.07 28.91
C PRO A 225 -14.49 -1.14 28.62
N VAL A 226 -13.27 -1.62 28.86
CA VAL A 226 -12.01 -0.94 28.60
C VAL A 226 -11.15 -1.82 27.71
N TYR A 227 -10.79 -1.34 26.52
CA TYR A 227 -9.78 -1.98 25.69
C TYR A 227 -8.38 -1.70 26.25
N VAL A 228 -7.76 -2.68 26.88
CA VAL A 228 -6.42 -2.52 27.48
C VAL A 228 -5.38 -2.63 26.36
N ALA A 229 -4.74 -1.52 26.01
CA ALA A 229 -3.93 -1.40 24.80
C ALA A 229 -2.49 -1.88 24.94
N ASN A 230 -1.91 -1.85 26.15
CA ASN A 230 -0.48 -2.12 26.36
C ASN A 230 -0.18 -2.73 27.75
N MET A 231 1.06 -3.21 27.94
CA MET A 231 1.49 -3.95 29.13
C MET A 231 1.55 -3.07 30.38
N ALA A 232 1.97 -1.82 30.26
CA ALA A 232 2.07 -0.87 31.37
C ALA A 232 0.70 -0.51 31.94
N THR A 233 -0.29 -0.28 31.08
CA THR A 233 -1.69 -0.06 31.49
C THR A 233 -2.25 -1.30 32.17
N SER A 234 -1.97 -2.49 31.63
CA SER A 234 -2.33 -3.76 32.27
C SER A 234 -1.73 -3.88 33.68
N ALA A 235 -0.43 -3.58 33.83
CA ALA A 235 0.26 -3.62 35.11
C ALA A 235 -0.33 -2.64 36.14
N LEU A 236 -0.70 -1.44 35.71
CA LEU A 236 -1.39 -0.46 36.58
C LEU A 236 -2.76 -0.95 37.04
N TYR A 237 -3.49 -1.70 36.21
CA TYR A 237 -4.75 -2.32 36.63
C TYR A 237 -4.56 -3.53 37.54
N TYR A 238 -3.52 -4.36 37.34
CA TYR A 238 -3.22 -5.41 38.31
C TYR A 238 -2.82 -4.85 39.67
N TYR A 239 -2.12 -3.72 39.67
CA TYR A 239 -1.72 -3.05 40.91
C TYR A 239 -2.88 -2.28 41.57
N THR A 240 -3.70 -1.58 40.78
CA THR A 240 -4.89 -0.86 41.24
C THR A 240 -6.10 -1.18 40.35
N PRO A 241 -6.94 -2.17 40.72
CA PRO A 241 -7.89 -2.82 39.81
C PRO A 241 -9.23 -2.08 39.63
N TYR A 242 -9.18 -0.75 39.57
CA TYR A 242 -10.37 0.09 39.37
C TYR A 242 -10.11 1.21 38.36
N GLN A 243 -11.08 1.44 37.49
CA GLN A 243 -11.08 2.61 36.60
C GLN A 243 -11.84 3.77 37.26
N PRO A 244 -11.46 5.03 37.01
CA PRO A 244 -12.23 6.17 37.51
C PRO A 244 -13.60 6.25 36.84
N ASN A 245 -14.63 6.59 37.61
CA ASN A 245 -15.96 6.90 37.07
C ASN A 245 -16.03 8.38 36.61
N ALA A 246 -17.15 8.79 36.02
CA ALA A 246 -17.32 10.15 35.52
C ALA A 246 -17.20 11.23 36.61
N ALA A 247 -17.58 10.93 37.86
CA ALA A 247 -17.42 11.86 38.99
C ALA A 247 -15.94 12.07 39.34
N ALA A 248 -15.16 10.99 39.48
CA ALA A 248 -13.71 11.05 39.70
C ALA A 248 -12.94 11.74 38.55
N MET A 249 -13.44 11.63 37.32
CA MET A 249 -12.85 12.30 36.16
C MET A 249 -13.11 13.81 36.13
N ARG A 250 -14.21 14.28 36.71
CA ARG A 250 -14.54 15.72 36.78
C ARG A 250 -13.89 16.43 37.97
N SER A 251 -13.45 15.70 38.99
CA SER A 251 -13.04 16.30 40.27
C SER A 251 -11.63 16.90 40.27
N GLY A 252 -10.81 16.71 39.23
CA GLY A 252 -9.39 17.08 39.33
C GLY A 252 -8.79 16.47 40.60
N TYR A 253 -7.81 17.09 41.25
CA TYR A 253 -7.27 16.57 42.52
C TYR A 253 -8.29 16.43 43.68
N GLY A 254 -9.54 16.89 43.51
CA GLY A 254 -10.61 16.77 44.49
C GLY A 254 -11.31 15.41 44.51
N GLU A 255 -12.28 15.30 45.40
CA GLU A 255 -13.08 14.10 45.63
C GLU A 255 -14.27 14.01 44.67
N GLY A 256 -14.64 12.77 44.35
CA GLY A 256 -15.81 12.45 43.53
C GLY A 256 -17.00 11.97 44.40
N ASP A 257 -17.84 11.11 43.83
CA ASP A 257 -18.94 10.46 44.55
C ASP A 257 -18.52 9.16 45.26
N ALA A 258 -19.48 8.49 45.93
CA ALA A 258 -19.25 7.23 46.64
C ALA A 258 -18.78 6.06 45.74
N CYS A 259 -18.89 6.18 44.42
CA CYS A 259 -18.45 5.18 43.45
C CYS A 259 -17.12 5.54 42.78
N SER A 260 -16.48 6.61 43.21
CA SER A 260 -15.24 7.11 42.63
C SER A 260 -14.03 6.29 43.10
N ALA A 261 -13.16 5.94 42.15
CA ALA A 261 -11.83 5.39 42.42
C ALA A 261 -10.75 6.33 41.89
N TYR A 262 -9.77 6.63 42.73
CA TYR A 262 -8.76 7.66 42.44
C TYR A 262 -7.42 7.11 41.98
N GLY A 263 -7.14 5.82 42.14
CA GLY A 263 -5.78 5.29 42.00
C GLY A 263 -5.13 5.58 40.63
N ASN A 264 -5.66 5.00 39.56
CA ASN A 264 -5.13 5.18 38.20
C ASN A 264 -5.27 6.63 37.68
N ARG A 265 -6.33 7.32 38.15
CA ARG A 265 -6.57 8.74 37.88
C ARG A 265 -5.49 9.63 38.52
N ASN A 266 -5.16 9.42 39.79
CA ASN A 266 -4.13 10.17 40.52
C ASN A 266 -2.74 9.89 39.93
N PHE A 267 -2.46 8.64 39.55
CA PHE A 267 -1.24 8.31 38.83
C PHE A 267 -1.07 9.19 37.59
N TYR A 268 -2.11 9.24 36.73
CA TYR A 268 -2.07 10.06 35.52
C TYR A 268 -1.86 11.54 35.84
N ASN A 269 -2.63 12.12 36.77
CA ASN A 269 -2.48 13.55 37.13
C ASN A 269 -1.08 13.90 37.62
N TYR A 270 -0.55 13.15 38.58
CA TYR A 270 0.77 13.45 39.13
C TYR A 270 1.86 13.29 38.07
N PHE A 271 1.73 12.30 37.18
CA PHE A 271 2.69 12.12 36.09
C PHE A 271 2.63 13.29 35.11
N THR A 272 1.44 13.67 34.65
CA THR A 272 1.27 14.76 33.68
C THR A 272 1.66 16.12 34.24
N ASP A 273 1.33 16.39 35.49
CA ASP A 273 1.67 17.63 36.20
C ASP A 273 3.19 17.75 36.42
N TRP A 274 3.88 16.65 36.78
CA TRP A 274 5.28 16.72 37.17
C TRP A 274 6.27 16.46 36.04
N PHE A 275 5.92 15.59 35.09
CA PHE A 275 6.84 15.04 34.11
C PHE A 275 6.35 15.16 32.67
N GLY A 276 5.12 15.64 32.46
CA GLY A 276 4.53 15.82 31.13
C GLY A 276 3.82 14.57 30.61
N SER A 277 3.72 14.43 29.29
CA SER A 277 2.89 13.40 28.65
C SER A 277 3.19 11.98 29.15
N THR A 278 2.13 11.21 29.46
CA THR A 278 2.23 9.75 29.69
C THR A 278 2.36 8.95 28.40
N GLN A 279 2.26 9.62 27.25
CA GLN A 279 2.39 9.02 25.92
C GLN A 279 3.75 9.41 25.32
N ALA A 280 4.35 8.50 24.56
CA ALA A 280 5.55 8.81 23.79
C ALA A 280 5.25 9.91 22.77
N ALA A 281 6.23 10.77 22.47
CA ALA A 281 6.08 11.77 21.41
C ALA A 281 5.68 11.07 20.11
N ALA A 282 4.55 11.48 19.52
CA ALA A 282 4.05 10.91 18.28
C ALA A 282 5.10 11.07 17.18
N ALA A 283 5.27 10.02 16.38
CA ALA A 283 6.16 10.10 15.24
C ALA A 283 5.57 11.08 14.20
N GLN A 284 6.43 11.86 13.55
CA GLN A 284 6.04 12.84 12.54
C GLN A 284 6.67 12.51 11.19
N ILE A 285 6.02 12.90 10.10
CA ILE A 285 6.63 12.86 8.77
C ILE A 285 6.93 14.31 8.36
N LEU A 286 8.22 14.67 8.35
CA LEU A 286 8.67 16.01 7.97
C LEU A 286 9.26 15.98 6.57
N LYS A 287 8.81 16.91 5.71
CA LYS A 287 9.32 17.10 4.36
C LYS A 287 10.14 18.39 4.31
N ASP A 288 11.37 18.29 3.85
CA ASP A 288 12.24 19.44 3.64
C ASP A 288 11.70 20.30 2.49
N SER A 289 11.44 21.58 2.74
CA SER A 289 10.96 22.53 1.75
C SER A 289 11.98 22.79 0.63
N ALA A 290 13.28 22.63 0.90
CA ALA A 290 14.33 22.90 -0.07
C ALA A 290 14.59 21.72 -1.01
N THR A 291 14.77 20.51 -0.44
CA THR A 291 15.13 19.31 -1.21
C THR A 291 13.92 18.45 -1.60
N GLY A 292 12.78 18.63 -0.93
CA GLY A 292 11.61 17.77 -1.07
C GLY A 292 11.75 16.39 -0.41
N ALA A 293 12.90 16.08 0.21
CA ALA A 293 13.13 14.83 0.91
C ALA A 293 12.25 14.73 2.16
N SER A 294 11.68 13.55 2.41
CA SER A 294 10.87 13.28 3.60
C SER A 294 11.65 12.47 4.63
N PHE A 295 11.33 12.66 5.90
CA PHE A 295 11.98 12.02 7.04
C PHE A 295 10.92 11.58 8.06
N LEU A 296 11.12 10.42 8.66
CA LEU A 296 10.42 10.08 9.89
C LEU A 296 11.16 10.76 11.05
N VAL A 297 10.46 11.57 11.83
CA VAL A 297 10.98 12.15 13.07
C VAL A 297 10.30 11.50 14.26
N THR A 298 11.08 10.84 15.10
CA THR A 298 10.59 10.19 16.31
C THR A 298 11.69 10.17 17.37
N GLN A 299 11.30 10.23 18.65
CA GLN A 299 12.24 10.28 19.79
C GLN A 299 13.33 11.36 19.65
N GLY A 300 12.99 12.50 19.04
CA GLY A 300 13.93 13.61 18.82
C GLY A 300 15.02 13.34 17.78
N LYS A 301 14.90 12.28 16.96
CA LYS A 301 15.83 11.95 15.86
C LYS A 301 15.11 11.90 14.53
N LYS A 302 15.83 12.08 13.42
CA LYS A 302 15.30 11.93 12.06
C LYS A 302 15.87 10.69 11.38
N TYR A 303 15.02 9.98 10.65
CA TYR A 303 15.39 8.84 9.80
C TYR A 303 15.11 9.22 8.35
N SER A 304 16.09 9.01 7.48
CA SER A 304 15.97 9.29 6.05
C SER A 304 15.30 8.14 5.32
N PHE A 305 14.36 8.42 4.41
CA PHE A 305 13.81 7.38 3.55
C PHE A 305 14.76 7.12 2.36
N PRO A 306 15.29 5.89 2.19
CA PRO A 306 16.26 5.60 1.14
C PRO A 306 15.68 5.72 -0.28
N THR A 307 14.37 5.50 -0.42
CA THR A 307 13.63 5.53 -1.68
C THR A 307 12.30 6.26 -1.50
N SER A 308 11.74 6.78 -2.59
CA SER A 308 10.40 7.36 -2.60
C SER A 308 9.33 6.31 -2.27
N GLU A 309 9.50 5.07 -2.72
CA GLU A 309 8.63 3.96 -2.35
C GLU A 309 8.66 3.73 -0.84
N ARG A 310 9.84 3.76 -0.19
CA ARG A 310 9.91 3.62 1.27
C ARG A 310 9.16 4.75 1.95
N ALA A 311 9.32 5.99 1.49
CA ALA A 311 8.59 7.12 2.07
C ALA A 311 7.07 6.92 1.99
N VAL A 312 6.56 6.40 0.86
CA VAL A 312 5.12 6.12 0.67
C VAL A 312 4.59 5.16 1.73
N GLN A 313 5.34 4.11 2.08
CA GLN A 313 4.90 3.14 3.09
C GLN A 313 4.66 3.75 4.48
N PHE A 314 5.24 4.92 4.76
CA PHE A 314 5.15 5.61 6.05
C PHE A 314 4.22 6.82 6.04
N THR A 315 3.58 7.12 4.91
CA THR A 315 2.70 8.30 4.78
C THR A 315 1.45 8.25 5.66
N TRP A 316 1.07 7.07 6.16
CA TRP A 316 -0.11 6.92 7.04
C TRP A 316 0.26 6.96 8.53
N VAL A 317 1.55 6.92 8.87
CA VAL A 317 2.01 7.08 10.26
C VAL A 317 1.63 8.46 10.79
N ALA A 318 1.80 9.50 9.98
CA ALA A 318 1.37 10.85 10.29
C ALA A 318 1.23 11.68 9.00
N PRO A 319 0.37 12.72 8.99
CA PRO A 319 0.34 13.69 7.91
C PRO A 319 1.72 14.28 7.63
N VAL A 320 2.04 14.46 6.36
CA VAL A 320 3.31 15.07 5.93
C VAL A 320 3.27 16.57 6.22
N GLN A 321 4.25 17.05 7.00
CA GLN A 321 4.42 18.47 7.30
C GLN A 321 5.65 19.01 6.60
N THR A 322 5.49 20.07 5.81
CA THR A 322 6.62 20.74 5.15
C THR A 322 7.31 21.69 6.12
N VAL A 323 8.62 21.57 6.28
CA VAL A 323 9.45 22.38 7.17
C VAL A 323 10.74 22.82 6.47
N SER A 324 11.37 23.88 6.97
CA SER A 324 12.66 24.35 6.45
C SER A 324 13.81 23.40 6.80
N SER A 325 14.88 23.42 6.00
CA SER A 325 16.08 22.62 6.27
C SER A 325 16.73 22.97 7.62
N ALA A 326 16.60 24.22 8.08
CA ALA A 326 17.07 24.67 9.38
C ALA A 326 16.30 24.02 10.54
N GLN A 327 14.98 23.86 10.41
CA GLN A 327 14.17 23.15 11.41
C GLN A 327 14.50 21.65 11.45
N LEU A 328 14.76 21.05 10.28
CA LEU A 328 15.20 19.65 10.17
C LEU A 328 16.61 19.41 10.73
N ALA A 329 17.47 20.43 10.75
CA ALA A 329 18.81 20.34 11.33
C ALA A 329 18.80 20.17 12.86
N ASN A 330 17.70 20.53 13.53
CA ASN A 330 17.55 20.36 14.99
C ASN A 330 17.41 18.90 15.42
N TYR A 331 17.14 17.98 14.49
CA TYR A 331 17.02 16.56 14.76
C TYR A 331 18.30 15.83 14.32
N PRO A 332 19.02 15.17 15.25
CA PRO A 332 20.14 14.30 14.90
C PRO A 332 19.72 13.19 13.93
N ASP A 333 20.60 12.92 12.97
CA ASP A 333 20.39 11.84 12.00
C ASP A 333 20.57 10.46 12.66
N ALA A 334 19.58 9.60 12.50
CA ALA A 334 19.57 8.23 13.00
C ALA A 334 19.80 7.19 11.88
N GLY A 335 20.09 7.64 10.67
CA GLY A 335 20.39 6.81 9.50
C GLY A 335 19.15 6.52 8.63
N ALA A 336 19.31 5.49 7.80
CA ALA A 336 18.27 5.04 6.88
C ALA A 336 17.09 4.41 7.63
N MET A 337 15.88 4.76 7.21
CA MET A 337 14.63 4.26 7.78
C MET A 337 14.43 2.78 7.46
N PRO A 338 14.38 1.87 8.46
CA PRO A 338 14.00 0.47 8.26
C PRO A 338 12.54 0.35 7.78
N ARG A 339 12.16 -0.80 7.21
CA ARG A 339 10.76 -1.03 6.76
C ARG A 339 9.84 -1.41 7.93
N ALA A 340 10.44 -1.74 9.07
CA ALA A 340 9.71 -2.05 10.29
C ALA A 340 9.82 -0.92 11.32
N VAL A 341 8.81 -0.86 12.19
CA VAL A 341 8.74 0.01 13.36
C VAL A 341 8.41 -0.81 14.59
N ARG A 342 8.82 -0.28 15.75
CA ARG A 342 8.34 -0.75 17.04
C ARG A 342 7.26 0.20 17.53
N THR A 343 6.20 -0.31 18.14
CA THR A 343 5.17 0.52 18.74
C THR A 343 5.42 0.80 20.21
N ASP A 344 4.79 1.84 20.73
CA ASP A 344 4.77 2.15 22.17
C ASP A 344 3.99 1.13 23.02
N ALA A 345 3.31 0.16 22.39
CA ALA A 345 2.75 -1.05 22.98
C ALA A 345 3.69 -2.28 22.88
N GLY A 346 4.93 -2.09 22.42
CA GLY A 346 5.96 -3.13 22.34
C GLY A 346 5.86 -4.06 21.12
N HIS A 347 4.87 -3.89 20.24
CA HIS A 347 4.75 -4.69 19.02
C HIS A 347 5.73 -4.23 17.93
N VAL A 348 6.15 -5.16 17.08
CA VAL A 348 6.94 -4.84 15.88
C VAL A 348 6.08 -5.10 14.65
N TYR A 349 6.01 -4.10 13.78
CA TYR A 349 5.27 -4.21 12.51
C TYR A 349 6.17 -3.85 11.34
N LEU A 350 6.11 -4.68 10.31
CA LEU A 350 6.54 -4.32 8.96
C LEU A 350 5.41 -3.52 8.32
N LEU A 351 5.72 -2.35 7.73
CA LEU A 351 4.75 -1.52 7.00
C LEU A 351 4.99 -1.65 5.50
N ASP A 352 4.01 -2.19 4.78
CA ASP A 352 4.14 -2.44 3.34
C ASP A 352 2.77 -2.51 2.67
N SER A 353 2.65 -1.89 1.49
CA SER A 353 1.43 -1.81 0.69
C SER A 353 0.18 -1.40 1.48
N GLY A 354 0.33 -0.43 2.39
CA GLY A 354 -0.78 0.06 3.23
C GLY A 354 -1.22 -0.91 4.33
N ARG A 355 -0.44 -1.96 4.60
CA ARG A 355 -0.74 -2.97 5.61
C ARG A 355 0.32 -2.97 6.72
N ARG A 356 -0.10 -3.31 7.94
CA ARG A 356 0.78 -3.62 9.08
C ARG A 356 0.91 -5.13 9.20
N ILE A 357 2.11 -5.66 9.02
CA ILE A 357 2.36 -7.10 9.15
C ILE A 357 3.06 -7.33 10.49
N TRP A 358 2.45 -8.11 11.37
CA TRP A 358 2.99 -8.37 12.70
C TRP A 358 4.26 -9.22 12.61
N VAL A 359 5.34 -8.76 13.25
CA VAL A 359 6.58 -9.52 13.34
C VAL A 359 6.58 -10.30 14.65
N PRO A 360 6.48 -11.64 14.61
CA PRO A 360 6.18 -12.45 15.79
C PRO A 360 7.31 -12.55 16.80
N SER A 361 8.56 -12.28 16.40
CA SER A 361 9.72 -12.35 17.28
C SER A 361 10.89 -11.52 16.77
N CYS A 362 11.83 -11.20 17.66
CA CYS A 362 13.06 -10.52 17.26
C CYS A 362 14.01 -11.40 16.45
N ALA A 363 13.89 -12.73 16.56
CA ALA A 363 14.58 -13.65 15.65
C ALA A 363 14.07 -13.45 14.21
N ARG A 364 12.75 -13.37 14.01
CA ARG A 364 12.17 -13.05 12.70
C ARG A 364 12.61 -11.68 12.21
N ALA A 365 12.62 -10.66 13.06
CA ALA A 365 13.13 -9.34 12.68
C ALA A 365 14.60 -9.40 12.21
N THR A 366 15.43 -10.20 12.87
CA THR A 366 16.85 -10.38 12.53
C THR A 366 17.04 -11.04 11.18
N ASP A 367 16.21 -12.02 10.80
CA ASP A 367 16.24 -12.64 9.46
C ASP A 367 16.06 -11.57 8.35
N TYR A 368 15.25 -10.56 8.63
CA TYR A 368 14.94 -9.43 7.74
C TYR A 368 15.93 -8.27 7.87
N GLY A 369 16.99 -8.44 8.68
CA GLY A 369 18.05 -7.45 8.87
C GLY A 369 17.74 -6.37 9.90
N TRP A 370 16.74 -6.56 10.76
CA TRP A 370 16.30 -5.57 11.75
C TRP A 370 16.67 -5.96 13.17
N ASN A 371 17.31 -5.03 13.88
CA ASN A 371 17.49 -5.11 15.32
C ASN A 371 16.30 -4.46 16.04
N CYS A 372 15.46 -5.26 16.71
CA CYS A 372 14.29 -4.80 17.45
C CYS A 372 14.56 -3.61 18.39
N GLY A 373 15.72 -3.60 19.06
CA GLY A 373 16.06 -2.57 20.05
C GLY A 373 16.35 -1.20 19.43
N SER A 374 16.73 -1.16 18.16
CA SER A 374 17.05 0.06 17.42
C SER A 374 15.95 0.49 16.44
N LEU A 375 14.83 -0.25 16.39
CA LEU A 375 13.71 0.13 15.52
C LEU A 375 13.11 1.47 15.96
N PRO A 376 12.77 2.36 15.01
CA PRO A 376 12.08 3.61 15.31
C PRO A 376 10.78 3.35 16.05
N LEU A 377 10.50 4.14 17.08
CA LEU A 377 9.29 4.03 17.87
C LEU A 377 8.17 4.84 17.23
N VAL A 378 6.99 4.24 17.06
CA VAL A 378 5.78 4.90 16.53
C VAL A 378 4.62 4.60 17.48
N GLY A 379 3.66 5.51 17.64
CA GLY A 379 2.49 5.22 18.48
C GLY A 379 1.67 4.05 17.92
N GLN A 380 1.13 3.17 18.76
CA GLN A 380 0.27 2.07 18.35
C GLN A 380 -0.94 2.59 17.56
N GLY A 381 -1.51 3.73 17.97
CA GLY A 381 -2.60 4.40 17.24
C GLY A 381 -2.21 4.84 15.82
N GLN A 382 -0.96 5.25 15.60
CA GLN A 382 -0.45 5.69 14.29
C GLN A 382 -0.26 4.51 13.32
N VAL A 383 0.13 3.35 13.82
CA VAL A 383 0.21 2.12 13.01
C VAL A 383 -1.17 1.48 12.85
N SER A 384 -2.11 1.73 13.77
CA SER A 384 -3.43 1.11 13.72
C SER A 384 -4.30 1.56 12.55
N VAL A 385 -3.92 2.64 11.87
CA VAL A 385 -4.54 3.15 10.63
C VAL A 385 -4.26 2.22 9.43
N TYR A 386 -3.17 1.45 9.48
CA TYR A 386 -2.85 0.48 8.43
C TYR A 386 -3.77 -0.74 8.51
N GLY A 387 -4.14 -1.27 7.34
CA GLY A 387 -4.90 -2.51 7.24
C GLY A 387 -4.13 -3.71 7.81
N ASP A 388 -4.82 -4.74 8.29
CA ASP A 388 -4.14 -5.90 8.86
C ASP A 388 -3.43 -6.73 7.77
N GLY A 389 -2.14 -6.95 8.01
CA GLY A 389 -1.21 -7.73 7.20
C GLY A 389 -1.19 -9.21 7.52
N GLY A 390 -1.69 -9.60 8.70
CA GLY A 390 -1.42 -10.89 9.31
C GLY A 390 -0.02 -10.97 9.91
N THR A 391 0.49 -12.20 10.06
CA THR A 391 1.81 -12.47 10.66
C THR A 391 2.89 -12.58 9.58
N LEU A 392 4.10 -12.11 9.89
CA LEU A 392 5.27 -12.27 9.04
C LEU A 392 5.83 -13.69 9.14
N GLU A 393 5.60 -14.47 8.09
CA GLU A 393 6.08 -15.83 7.90
C GLU A 393 7.59 -15.84 7.55
N PRO A 394 8.27 -17.00 7.67
CA PRO A 394 9.65 -17.14 7.18
C PRO A 394 9.76 -16.88 5.68
N SER A 395 8.72 -17.23 4.94
CA SER A 395 8.64 -17.00 3.50
C SER A 395 7.71 -15.84 3.16
N ILE A 396 8.07 -15.12 2.10
CA ILE A 396 7.24 -14.08 1.48
C ILE A 396 6.83 -14.50 0.07
N ALA A 397 5.69 -14.00 -0.40
CA ALA A 397 5.25 -14.12 -1.78
C ALA A 397 5.32 -12.75 -2.46
N ALA A 398 6.17 -12.64 -3.48
CA ALA A 398 6.46 -11.43 -4.25
C ALA A 398 7.25 -11.80 -5.51
N LEU A 399 7.36 -10.88 -6.48
CA LEU A 399 8.13 -11.05 -7.72
C LEU A 399 7.72 -12.32 -8.50
N GLY A 400 6.43 -12.68 -8.41
CA GLY A 400 5.85 -13.84 -9.09
C GLY A 400 6.21 -15.22 -8.49
N THR A 401 6.87 -15.30 -7.34
CA THR A 401 7.26 -16.57 -6.70
C THR A 401 7.28 -16.45 -5.16
N SER A 402 7.73 -17.50 -4.47
CA SER A 402 7.94 -17.51 -3.02
C SER A 402 9.42 -17.42 -2.67
N TRP A 403 9.74 -16.66 -1.62
CA TRP A 403 11.11 -16.41 -1.18
C TRP A 403 11.23 -16.67 0.32
N LEU A 404 12.20 -17.48 0.73
CA LEU A 404 12.64 -17.55 2.13
C LEU A 404 13.55 -16.36 2.41
N ILE A 405 13.24 -15.60 3.47
CA ILE A 405 14.11 -14.54 3.96
C ILE A 405 14.94 -15.08 5.11
N GLN A 406 16.26 -15.03 4.96
CA GLN A 406 17.21 -15.49 5.97
C GLN A 406 18.50 -14.67 5.88
N SER A 407 18.95 -14.14 7.02
CA SER A 407 20.19 -13.35 7.13
C SER A 407 20.28 -12.23 6.07
N SER A 408 19.19 -11.46 5.92
CA SER A 408 19.08 -10.35 4.96
C SER A 408 19.24 -10.77 3.48
N SER A 409 19.04 -12.05 3.16
CA SER A 409 19.03 -12.56 1.80
C SER A 409 17.69 -13.23 1.48
N ARG A 410 17.24 -13.08 0.24
CA ARG A 410 16.08 -13.79 -0.29
C ARG A 410 16.54 -15.03 -1.06
N ARG A 411 15.92 -16.17 -0.80
CA ARG A 411 16.21 -17.45 -1.47
C ARG A 411 14.94 -17.97 -2.10
N GLU A 412 14.93 -18.20 -3.40
CA GLU A 412 13.73 -18.70 -4.08
C GLU A 412 13.36 -20.09 -3.56
N VAL A 413 12.06 -20.30 -3.31
CA VAL A 413 11.49 -21.57 -2.84
C VAL A 413 10.33 -21.94 -3.76
N VAL A 414 10.61 -22.78 -4.76
CA VAL A 414 9.59 -23.26 -5.71
C VAL A 414 8.75 -24.41 -5.16
N ASP A 415 9.22 -25.07 -4.09
CA ASP A 415 8.48 -26.10 -3.36
C ASP A 415 8.57 -25.85 -1.85
N ARG A 416 7.55 -25.20 -1.31
CA ARG A 416 7.47 -24.85 0.10
C ARG A 416 7.35 -26.05 1.03
N SER A 417 7.04 -27.25 0.53
CA SER A 417 7.01 -28.45 1.37
C SER A 417 8.39 -28.80 1.93
N LEU A 418 9.46 -28.39 1.24
CA LEU A 418 10.84 -28.51 1.71
C LEU A 418 11.11 -27.73 2.99
N LEU A 419 10.31 -26.71 3.31
CA LEU A 419 10.49 -25.94 4.55
C LEU A 419 10.13 -26.77 5.78
N MET A 420 9.21 -27.73 5.66
CA MET A 420 8.83 -28.61 6.77
C MET A 420 9.99 -29.49 7.24
N THR A 421 10.89 -29.89 6.33
CA THR A 421 12.08 -30.68 6.72
C THR A 421 13.07 -29.89 7.57
N TYR A 422 12.93 -28.57 7.62
CA TYR A 422 13.72 -27.67 8.47
C TYR A 422 12.92 -27.11 9.65
N GLY A 423 11.74 -27.67 9.95
CA GLY A 423 10.89 -27.22 11.05
C GLY A 423 10.25 -25.85 10.84
N MET A 424 10.17 -25.37 9.59
CA MET A 424 9.57 -24.09 9.25
C MET A 424 8.12 -24.26 8.75
N THR A 425 7.32 -23.19 8.88
CA THR A 425 5.97 -23.14 8.31
C THR A 425 6.03 -23.08 6.78
N THR A 426 5.03 -23.64 6.11
CA THR A 426 4.90 -23.58 4.65
C THR A 426 4.14 -22.34 4.18
N GLY A 427 3.60 -21.54 5.11
CA GLY A 427 2.91 -20.29 4.84
C GLY A 427 3.82 -19.26 4.18
N ALA A 428 3.21 -18.30 3.47
CA ALA A 428 3.94 -17.18 2.91
C ALA A 428 3.15 -15.89 3.13
N THR A 429 3.85 -14.83 3.51
CA THR A 429 3.27 -13.50 3.67
C THR A 429 3.34 -12.76 2.33
N ASN A 430 2.20 -12.27 1.83
CA ASN A 430 2.17 -11.42 0.64
C ASN A 430 2.78 -10.05 0.96
N VAL A 431 3.80 -9.64 0.20
CA VAL A 431 4.47 -8.35 0.32
C VAL A 431 4.69 -7.74 -1.06
N SER A 432 5.07 -6.47 -1.13
CA SER A 432 5.37 -5.78 -2.36
C SER A 432 6.64 -6.30 -3.03
N ASP A 433 6.67 -6.23 -4.37
CA ASP A 433 7.87 -6.52 -5.17
C ASP A 433 9.04 -5.59 -4.79
N ALA A 434 8.73 -4.35 -4.42
CA ALA A 434 9.71 -3.37 -3.95
C ALA A 434 10.38 -3.80 -2.64
N MET A 435 9.61 -4.30 -1.67
CA MET A 435 10.16 -4.86 -0.43
C MET A 435 11.06 -6.06 -0.71
N ALA A 436 10.59 -7.00 -1.52
CA ALA A 436 11.36 -8.19 -1.86
C ALA A 436 12.67 -7.84 -2.60
N ALA A 437 12.66 -6.78 -3.43
CA ALA A 437 13.82 -6.27 -4.17
C ALA A 437 14.98 -5.78 -3.30
N GLU A 438 14.75 -5.47 -2.03
CA GLU A 438 15.79 -4.97 -1.12
C GLU A 438 16.76 -6.04 -0.64
N TYR A 439 16.32 -7.29 -0.67
CA TYR A 439 17.07 -8.42 -0.16
C TYR A 439 17.98 -9.00 -1.24
N LYS A 440 19.24 -9.24 -0.88
CA LYS A 440 20.20 -9.84 -1.81
C LYS A 440 19.75 -11.24 -2.19
N LEU A 441 19.85 -11.57 -3.47
CA LEU A 441 19.57 -12.92 -3.93
C LEU A 441 20.64 -13.89 -3.39
N GLY A 442 20.20 -14.88 -2.61
CA GLY A 442 21.01 -16.01 -2.16
C GLY A 442 20.72 -17.27 -2.98
N ASP A 443 21.43 -18.35 -2.65
CA ASP A 443 21.21 -19.64 -3.32
C ASP A 443 19.81 -20.18 -3.01
N PRO A 444 19.11 -20.75 -4.01
CA PRO A 444 17.74 -21.21 -3.85
C PRO A 444 17.62 -22.41 -2.91
N VAL A 445 16.42 -22.60 -2.35
CA VAL A 445 16.09 -23.79 -1.56
C VAL A 445 15.43 -24.81 -2.49
N LEU A 446 16.22 -25.76 -2.97
CA LEU A 446 15.80 -26.77 -3.95
C LEU A 446 15.95 -28.18 -3.39
N GLY A 447 15.04 -29.06 -3.79
CA GLY A 447 15.15 -30.51 -3.58
C GLY A 447 15.52 -31.25 -4.87
N ALA A 448 15.61 -32.57 -4.81
CA ALA A 448 15.72 -33.37 -6.03
C ALA A 448 14.50 -33.15 -6.93
N GLY A 449 14.71 -32.92 -8.23
CA GLY A 449 13.66 -32.46 -9.13
C GLY A 449 14.17 -32.02 -10.50
N VAL A 450 13.23 -31.65 -11.38
CA VAL A 450 13.50 -31.03 -12.68
C VAL A 450 13.13 -29.55 -12.60
N TYR A 451 13.98 -28.69 -13.16
CA TYR A 451 13.83 -27.24 -13.11
C TYR A 451 14.01 -26.61 -14.49
N SER A 452 13.28 -25.53 -14.77
CA SER A 452 13.36 -24.78 -16.04
C SER A 452 13.54 -23.28 -15.84
N ASP A 453 14.20 -22.63 -16.81
CA ASP A 453 14.37 -21.17 -16.86
C ASP A 453 13.20 -20.43 -17.53
N GLY A 454 12.28 -21.17 -18.17
CA GLY A 454 11.16 -20.64 -18.94
C GLY A 454 11.51 -20.15 -20.35
N SER A 455 12.78 -20.18 -20.76
CA SER A 455 13.27 -19.88 -22.11
C SER A 455 13.75 -21.11 -22.89
N GLY A 456 13.65 -22.31 -22.29
CA GLY A 456 13.99 -23.59 -22.92
C GLY A 456 15.20 -24.29 -22.29
N GLY A 457 15.86 -23.67 -21.31
CA GLY A 457 16.87 -24.32 -20.48
C GLY A 457 16.22 -25.22 -19.42
N MET A 458 16.74 -26.44 -19.25
CA MET A 458 16.24 -27.40 -18.27
C MET A 458 17.40 -28.11 -17.55
N ARG A 459 17.26 -28.30 -16.24
CA ARG A 459 18.26 -28.94 -15.37
C ARG A 459 17.59 -29.95 -14.45
N ALA A 460 18.28 -31.05 -14.21
CA ALA A 460 17.88 -32.12 -13.33
C ALA A 460 18.78 -32.14 -12.10
N MET A 461 18.19 -32.05 -10.90
CA MET A 461 18.89 -32.18 -9.63
C MET A 461 18.55 -33.53 -9.00
N LEU A 462 19.58 -34.31 -8.69
CA LEU A 462 19.45 -35.63 -8.08
C LEU A 462 19.53 -35.56 -6.56
N GLN A 463 19.16 -36.65 -5.87
CA GLN A 463 19.11 -36.71 -4.40
C GLN A 463 20.45 -36.42 -3.71
N ASN A 464 21.58 -36.71 -4.36
CA ASN A 464 22.92 -36.40 -3.85
C ASN A 464 23.32 -34.92 -4.06
N GLY A 465 22.42 -34.09 -4.61
CA GLY A 465 22.66 -32.69 -4.92
C GLY A 465 23.35 -32.43 -6.27
N ALA A 466 23.73 -33.47 -7.02
CA ALA A 466 24.31 -33.31 -8.34
C ALA A 466 23.28 -32.71 -9.32
N VAL A 467 23.70 -31.70 -10.08
CA VAL A 467 22.87 -31.01 -11.07
C VAL A 467 23.42 -31.25 -12.46
N TYR A 468 22.54 -31.58 -13.41
CA TYR A 468 22.90 -31.82 -14.80
C TYR A 468 22.01 -31.00 -15.74
N ASP A 469 22.56 -30.49 -16.83
CA ASP A 469 21.76 -29.90 -17.92
C ASP A 469 21.04 -31.00 -18.69
N VAL A 470 19.79 -30.76 -19.06
CA VAL A 470 18.98 -31.67 -19.88
C VAL A 470 19.11 -31.24 -21.33
N SER A 471 19.67 -32.12 -22.18
CA SER A 471 19.84 -31.83 -23.61
C SER A 471 18.48 -31.64 -24.31
N ALA A 472 18.47 -31.00 -25.48
CA ALA A 472 17.25 -30.80 -26.26
C ALA A 472 16.51 -32.12 -26.54
N GLU A 473 17.24 -33.20 -26.79
CA GLU A 473 16.68 -34.54 -26.96
C GLU A 473 16.10 -35.12 -25.66
N GLY A 474 16.72 -34.83 -24.52
CA GLY A 474 16.26 -35.26 -23.19
C GLY A 474 15.04 -34.49 -22.68
N GLN A 475 14.68 -33.35 -23.28
CA GLN A 475 13.50 -32.55 -22.93
C GLN A 475 12.20 -33.18 -23.47
N VAL A 476 11.95 -34.42 -23.06
CA VAL A 476 10.73 -35.16 -23.40
C VAL A 476 9.54 -34.68 -22.55
N ALA A 477 8.31 -35.06 -22.96
CA ALA A 477 7.07 -34.63 -22.32
C ALA A 477 7.05 -34.82 -20.79
N ALA A 478 7.52 -35.97 -20.29
CA ALA A 478 7.57 -36.23 -18.85
C ALA A 478 8.53 -35.28 -18.10
N MET A 479 9.67 -34.94 -18.70
CA MET A 479 10.64 -34.00 -18.12
C MET A 479 10.08 -32.58 -18.11
N ILE A 480 9.44 -32.14 -19.21
CA ILE A 480 8.79 -30.83 -19.31
C ILE A 480 7.68 -30.69 -18.27
N ASN A 481 6.81 -31.71 -18.14
CA ASN A 481 5.68 -31.65 -17.21
C ASN A 481 6.11 -31.67 -15.73
N ALA A 482 7.25 -32.28 -15.42
CA ALA A 482 7.81 -32.28 -14.06
C ALA A 482 8.63 -31.04 -13.74
N ALA A 483 8.98 -30.21 -14.73
CA ALA A 483 9.87 -29.09 -14.56
C ALA A 483 9.21 -27.95 -13.77
N ARG A 484 9.83 -27.55 -12.66
CA ARG A 484 9.44 -26.39 -11.86
C ARG A 484 10.20 -25.17 -12.35
N ARG A 485 9.45 -24.10 -12.64
CA ARG A 485 10.05 -22.87 -13.17
C ARG A 485 10.80 -22.11 -12.08
N LEU A 486 12.01 -21.66 -12.40
CA LEU A 486 12.82 -20.77 -11.56
C LEU A 486 12.87 -19.38 -12.18
N THR A 487 13.13 -18.36 -11.36
CA THR A 487 13.46 -17.03 -11.87
C THR A 487 14.81 -17.03 -12.58
N LYS A 488 14.98 -16.10 -13.54
CA LYS A 488 16.22 -15.95 -14.32
C LYS A 488 17.47 -15.78 -13.44
N ASP A 489 17.36 -14.96 -12.40
CA ASP A 489 18.51 -14.67 -11.53
C ASP A 489 18.86 -15.88 -10.65
N THR A 490 17.86 -16.64 -10.20
CA THR A 490 18.08 -17.90 -9.47
C THR A 490 18.71 -18.96 -10.37
N TRP A 491 18.23 -19.09 -11.61
CA TRP A 491 18.76 -20.04 -12.58
C TRP A 491 20.26 -19.87 -12.81
N ALA A 492 20.74 -18.62 -12.88
CA ALA A 492 22.15 -18.30 -13.05
C ALA A 492 23.05 -18.75 -11.88
N ARG A 493 22.48 -19.03 -10.71
CA ARG A 493 23.22 -19.48 -9.50
C ARG A 493 23.36 -20.99 -9.41
N ILE A 494 22.59 -21.74 -10.18
CA ILE A 494 22.67 -23.20 -10.19
C ILE A 494 23.72 -23.60 -11.21
N ASN A 495 24.80 -24.25 -10.76
CA ASN A 495 25.84 -24.72 -11.65
C ASN A 495 25.58 -26.16 -12.07
N SER A 496 25.69 -26.42 -13.37
CA SER A 496 25.61 -27.76 -13.93
C SER A 496 26.95 -28.47 -13.80
N SER A 497 26.90 -29.77 -13.50
CA SER A 497 28.05 -30.69 -13.47
C SER A 497 28.28 -31.38 -14.83
N GLY A 498 27.53 -31.00 -15.86
CA GLY A 498 27.57 -31.57 -17.20
C GLY A 498 26.17 -31.91 -17.72
N THR A 499 26.09 -32.47 -18.93
CA THR A 499 24.82 -32.90 -19.53
C THR A 499 24.39 -34.26 -18.98
N LEU A 500 23.12 -34.40 -18.61
CA LEU A 500 22.55 -35.69 -18.20
C LEU A 500 22.52 -36.62 -19.42
N PRO A 501 23.22 -37.77 -19.40
CA PRO A 501 23.21 -38.69 -20.54
C PRO A 501 21.82 -39.27 -20.78
N LEU A 502 21.40 -39.47 -22.03
CA LEU A 502 20.10 -40.10 -22.37
C LEU A 502 20.00 -41.58 -21.93
N SER A 503 21.14 -42.19 -21.60
CA SER A 503 21.30 -43.54 -21.06
C SER A 503 22.39 -43.56 -19.99
N PHE A 504 22.06 -43.91 -18.76
CA PHE A 504 23.03 -43.92 -17.66
C PHE A 504 22.83 -45.07 -16.68
N SER A 505 23.84 -45.34 -15.87
CA SER A 505 23.76 -46.29 -14.75
C SER A 505 23.80 -45.55 -13.42
N ALA A 506 22.86 -45.85 -12.53
CA ALA A 506 22.77 -45.28 -11.17
C ALA A 506 22.38 -46.38 -10.17
N GLY A 507 23.10 -46.49 -9.05
CA GLY A 507 22.83 -47.51 -8.02
C GLY A 507 22.87 -48.96 -8.53
N GLY A 508 23.69 -49.25 -9.54
CA GLY A 508 23.80 -50.57 -10.16
C GLY A 508 22.69 -50.94 -11.15
N ARG A 509 21.82 -50.00 -11.51
CA ARG A 509 20.73 -50.19 -12.48
C ARG A 509 20.94 -49.30 -13.71
N ASN A 510 20.50 -49.78 -14.87
CA ASN A 510 20.56 -49.04 -16.13
C ASN A 510 19.24 -48.34 -16.41
N TYR A 511 19.33 -47.10 -16.89
CA TYR A 511 18.17 -46.27 -17.21
C TYR A 511 18.29 -45.69 -18.62
N LEU A 512 17.17 -45.69 -19.34
CA LEU A 512 17.04 -45.12 -20.69
C LEU A 512 15.92 -44.07 -20.70
N GLN A 513 16.14 -42.94 -21.37
CA GLN A 513 15.17 -41.85 -21.43
C GLN A 513 13.98 -42.19 -22.35
N GLY A 514 12.87 -42.63 -21.75
CA GLY A 514 11.58 -42.75 -22.42
C GLY A 514 10.83 -41.42 -22.47
N VAL A 515 9.90 -41.26 -23.42
CA VAL A 515 9.09 -40.02 -23.50
C VAL A 515 8.17 -39.82 -22.29
N GLY A 516 7.79 -40.94 -21.63
CA GLY A 516 6.98 -40.98 -20.41
C GLY A 516 7.78 -40.94 -19.10
N GLY A 517 9.12 -40.88 -19.16
CA GLY A 517 9.99 -40.86 -17.99
C GLY A 517 11.18 -41.81 -18.14
N TRP A 518 12.02 -41.87 -17.11
CA TRP A 518 13.18 -42.76 -17.06
C TRP A 518 12.76 -44.21 -16.85
N MET A 519 13.07 -45.05 -17.83
CA MET A 519 12.75 -46.48 -17.81
C MET A 519 13.94 -47.25 -17.26
N GLN A 520 13.72 -48.12 -16.27
CA GLN A 520 14.75 -49.07 -15.86
C GLN A 520 14.81 -50.20 -16.89
N VAL A 521 15.99 -50.47 -17.43
CA VAL A 521 16.19 -51.44 -18.51
C VAL A 521 17.33 -52.42 -18.22
N ASP A 522 17.34 -53.54 -18.96
CA ASP A 522 18.49 -54.45 -19.04
C ASP A 522 19.53 -53.93 -20.04
N ALA A 523 20.45 -54.79 -20.51
CA ALA A 523 21.43 -54.43 -21.53
C ALA A 523 20.78 -54.11 -22.89
N TYR A 524 21.29 -53.08 -23.57
CA TYR A 524 20.84 -52.61 -24.90
C TYR A 524 21.92 -52.79 -25.98
N GLY A 525 22.73 -53.84 -25.84
CA GLY A 525 23.84 -54.16 -26.74
C GLY A 525 24.92 -53.11 -26.85
N SER A 526 25.83 -53.28 -27.81
CA SER A 526 26.94 -52.33 -28.06
C SER A 526 26.46 -51.00 -28.65
N ALA A 527 25.19 -50.90 -29.05
CA ALA A 527 24.62 -49.70 -29.66
C ALA A 527 24.29 -48.59 -28.65
N VAL A 528 24.06 -48.93 -27.37
CA VAL A 528 23.75 -47.96 -26.31
C VAL A 528 24.75 -48.12 -25.18
N THR A 529 25.46 -47.03 -24.87
CA THR A 529 26.42 -47.00 -23.76
C THR A 529 25.77 -46.35 -22.55
N PHE A 530 25.64 -47.10 -21.45
CA PHE A 530 25.16 -46.55 -20.18
C PHE A 530 26.32 -45.92 -19.42
N THR A 531 26.36 -44.59 -19.39
CA THR A 531 27.38 -43.85 -18.66
C THR A 531 27.10 -43.93 -17.14
N PRO A 532 28.04 -44.39 -16.30
CA PRO A 532 27.86 -44.34 -14.86
C PRO A 532 27.78 -42.90 -14.36
N ILE A 533 26.78 -42.60 -13.52
CA ILE A 533 26.68 -41.30 -12.82
C ILE A 533 26.86 -41.49 -11.31
N SER A 534 27.21 -40.41 -10.60
CA SER A 534 27.54 -40.45 -9.16
C SER A 534 26.33 -40.65 -8.24
N ALA A 535 25.11 -40.64 -8.77
CA ALA A 535 23.89 -40.80 -7.98
C ALA A 535 23.58 -42.26 -7.67
N THR A 536 23.13 -42.51 -6.44
CA THR A 536 22.69 -43.83 -5.97
C THR A 536 21.22 -44.12 -6.27
N SER A 537 20.44 -43.10 -6.66
CA SER A 537 19.02 -43.19 -7.01
C SER A 537 18.65 -42.12 -8.04
N ILE A 538 17.58 -42.37 -8.82
CA ILE A 538 16.94 -41.40 -9.72
C ILE A 538 15.77 -40.65 -9.06
N THR A 539 15.61 -40.75 -7.74
CA THR A 539 14.59 -40.02 -6.98
C THR A 539 14.65 -38.53 -7.29
N GLY A 540 13.51 -37.94 -7.67
CA GLY A 540 13.39 -36.57 -8.16
C GLY A 540 13.21 -36.46 -9.68
N LEU A 541 13.52 -37.52 -10.44
CA LEU A 541 13.22 -37.61 -11.87
C LEU A 541 11.89 -38.34 -12.13
N PRO A 542 11.17 -38.01 -13.23
CA PRO A 542 9.98 -38.74 -13.65
C PRO A 542 10.32 -40.21 -13.95
N SER A 543 9.58 -41.15 -13.34
CA SER A 543 9.79 -42.58 -13.56
C SER A 543 8.85 -43.10 -14.66
N GLY A 544 9.40 -43.84 -15.63
CA GLY A 544 8.65 -44.60 -16.63
C GLY A 544 8.40 -46.05 -16.23
N GLY A 545 8.82 -46.47 -15.03
CA GLY A 545 8.75 -47.86 -14.58
C GLY A 545 9.82 -48.79 -15.18
N PRO A 546 9.85 -50.06 -14.75
CA PRO A 546 10.77 -51.06 -15.28
C PRO A 546 10.29 -51.66 -16.61
N VAL A 547 11.20 -51.74 -17.59
CA VAL A 547 11.01 -52.39 -18.90
C VAL A 547 12.14 -53.41 -19.07
N LEU A 548 11.96 -54.56 -18.43
CA LEU A 548 12.95 -55.64 -18.37
C LEU A 548 12.57 -56.75 -19.37
N GLY A 549 13.56 -57.49 -19.86
CA GLY A 549 13.38 -58.53 -20.87
C GLY A 549 13.16 -57.99 -22.29
N ALA A 550 12.68 -58.85 -23.19
CA ALA A 550 12.52 -58.49 -24.60
C ALA A 550 11.35 -57.53 -24.83
N HIS A 551 11.55 -56.49 -25.65
CA HIS A 551 10.54 -55.47 -25.95
C HIS A 551 10.83 -54.69 -27.24
N PHE A 552 9.81 -54.00 -27.77
CA PHE A 552 9.96 -53.15 -28.95
C PHE A 552 10.20 -51.69 -28.55
N VAL A 553 11.12 -51.03 -29.25
CA VAL A 553 11.51 -49.64 -29.00
C VAL A 553 11.69 -48.87 -30.30
N ARG A 554 11.41 -47.57 -30.29
CA ARG A 554 11.77 -46.64 -31.37
C ARG A 554 12.11 -45.26 -30.84
N GLU A 555 12.93 -44.52 -31.57
CA GLU A 555 13.15 -43.09 -31.33
C GLU A 555 11.90 -42.29 -31.72
N GLN A 556 11.64 -41.18 -31.04
CA GLN A 556 10.43 -40.39 -31.18
C GLN A 556 10.19 -39.89 -32.60
N SER A 557 11.25 -39.42 -33.29
CA SER A 557 11.19 -38.95 -34.67
C SER A 557 11.38 -40.05 -35.72
N SER A 558 11.74 -41.27 -35.30
CA SER A 558 11.94 -42.41 -36.20
C SER A 558 10.71 -43.30 -36.29
N VAL A 559 10.49 -43.84 -37.49
CA VAL A 559 9.49 -44.89 -37.76
C VAL A 559 10.09 -46.29 -37.70
N GLN A 560 11.41 -46.42 -37.61
CA GLN A 560 12.08 -47.72 -37.47
C GLN A 560 11.87 -48.25 -36.06
N VAL A 561 11.21 -49.41 -35.96
CA VAL A 561 11.07 -50.16 -34.72
C VAL A 561 12.24 -51.14 -34.58
N PHE A 562 12.74 -51.29 -33.37
CA PHE A 562 13.75 -52.28 -33.02
C PHE A 562 13.20 -53.23 -31.96
N LEU A 563 13.50 -54.53 -32.08
CA LEU A 563 13.41 -55.48 -30.99
C LEU A 563 14.69 -55.41 -30.14
N VAL A 564 14.52 -55.21 -28.84
CA VAL A 564 15.57 -55.40 -27.84
C VAL A 564 15.43 -56.82 -27.31
N SER A 565 16.45 -57.66 -27.46
CA SER A 565 16.44 -59.03 -26.92
C SER A 565 17.86 -59.53 -26.67
N GLY A 566 18.10 -60.17 -25.52
CA GLY A 566 19.40 -60.77 -25.18
C GLY A 566 20.57 -59.78 -25.19
N GLY A 567 20.32 -58.49 -24.93
CA GLY A 567 21.33 -57.47 -25.06
C GLY A 567 21.71 -57.15 -26.51
N THR A 568 20.79 -57.30 -27.47
CA THR A 568 20.98 -56.90 -28.87
C THR A 568 19.83 -56.04 -29.35
N LEU A 569 20.10 -55.13 -30.29
CA LEU A 569 19.12 -54.26 -30.92
C LEU A 569 18.96 -54.67 -32.40
N GLN A 570 17.79 -55.19 -32.77
CA GLN A 570 17.52 -55.73 -34.11
C GLN A 570 16.37 -54.97 -34.78
N PRO A 571 16.50 -54.49 -36.04
CA PRO A 571 15.39 -53.84 -36.72
C PRO A 571 14.23 -54.83 -36.92
N ALA A 572 13.01 -54.36 -36.70
CA ALA A 572 11.79 -55.14 -36.89
C ALA A 572 10.77 -54.33 -37.71
N ASN A 573 10.21 -54.95 -38.74
CA ASN A 573 9.08 -54.42 -39.50
C ASN A 573 7.74 -54.81 -38.84
N ALA A 574 6.63 -54.31 -39.37
CA ALA A 574 5.30 -54.51 -38.78
C ALA A 574 4.82 -55.97 -38.78
N GLU A 575 5.28 -56.78 -39.73
CA GLU A 575 4.95 -58.20 -39.81
C GLU A 575 5.78 -59.02 -38.80
N GLU A 576 7.07 -58.74 -38.72
CA GLU A 576 7.99 -59.32 -37.73
C GLU A 576 7.55 -59.00 -36.30
N GLN A 577 7.15 -57.76 -36.02
CA GLN A 577 6.64 -57.36 -34.71
C GLN A 577 5.42 -58.19 -34.29
N ARG A 578 4.45 -58.36 -35.19
CA ARG A 578 3.23 -59.16 -34.93
C ARG A 578 3.58 -60.63 -34.69
N TRP A 579 4.47 -61.19 -35.52
CA TRP A 579 4.90 -62.57 -35.40
C TRP A 579 5.65 -62.83 -34.08
N ILE A 580 6.63 -61.99 -33.74
CA ILE A 580 7.40 -62.10 -32.50
C ILE A 580 6.48 -62.00 -31.27
N SER A 581 5.54 -61.06 -31.29
CA SER A 581 4.57 -60.90 -30.19
C SER A 581 3.70 -62.14 -30.00
N ALA A 582 3.23 -62.74 -31.10
CA ALA A 582 2.37 -63.92 -31.07
C ALA A 582 3.10 -65.21 -30.68
N VAL A 583 4.36 -65.36 -31.09
CA VAL A 583 5.15 -66.58 -30.89
C VAL A 583 5.89 -66.58 -29.56
N TYR A 584 6.50 -65.45 -29.19
CA TYR A 584 7.37 -65.36 -28.01
C TYR A 584 6.75 -64.59 -26.84
N GLY A 585 5.50 -64.12 -26.99
CA GLY A 585 4.78 -63.41 -25.92
C GLY A 585 5.35 -62.04 -25.58
N VAL A 586 6.18 -61.46 -26.45
CA VAL A 586 6.72 -60.10 -26.27
C VAL A 586 5.57 -59.09 -26.35
N TYR A 587 5.53 -58.12 -25.44
CA TYR A 587 4.50 -57.08 -25.44
C TYR A 587 4.50 -56.33 -26.78
N ALA A 588 3.37 -56.35 -27.48
CA ALA A 588 3.24 -55.81 -28.83
C ALA A 588 3.34 -54.28 -28.91
N GLY A 589 3.23 -53.57 -27.78
CA GLY A 589 3.38 -52.11 -27.74
C GLY A 589 4.83 -51.68 -27.94
N VAL A 590 5.01 -50.50 -28.56
CA VAL A 590 6.33 -49.93 -28.83
C VAL A 590 6.62 -48.84 -27.81
N TYR A 591 7.70 -49.00 -27.05
CA TYR A 591 8.21 -47.96 -26.17
C TYR A 591 8.87 -46.87 -27.01
N VAL A 592 8.51 -45.62 -26.75
CA VAL A 592 9.06 -44.46 -27.46
C VAL A 592 10.12 -43.81 -26.58
N VAL A 593 11.34 -43.69 -27.10
CA VAL A 593 12.48 -43.08 -26.41
C VAL A 593 12.86 -41.75 -27.04
N ALA A 594 13.57 -40.92 -26.29
CA ALA A 594 14.16 -39.69 -26.80
C ALA A 594 15.03 -39.97 -28.03
N ASP A 595 15.06 -39.03 -28.97
CA ASP A 595 15.91 -39.14 -30.16
C ASP A 595 17.39 -39.26 -29.76
N LYS A 596 18.16 -40.00 -30.57
CA LYS A 596 19.58 -40.37 -30.31
C LYS A 596 19.82 -41.32 -29.14
N SER A 597 18.80 -41.69 -28.36
CA SER A 597 18.96 -42.67 -27.27
C SER A 597 19.36 -44.06 -27.77
N LEU A 598 19.16 -44.36 -29.06
CA LEU A 598 19.55 -45.63 -29.70
C LEU A 598 20.78 -45.51 -30.61
N GLY A 599 21.52 -44.39 -30.55
CA GLY A 599 22.81 -44.25 -31.25
C GLY A 599 22.75 -43.71 -32.69
N SER A 600 21.71 -42.98 -33.09
CA SER A 600 21.60 -42.23 -34.37
C SER A 600 21.65 -43.06 -35.67
N ARG A 601 20.74 -44.02 -35.86
CA ARG A 601 20.59 -44.76 -37.13
C ARG A 601 19.50 -44.10 -38.02
N VAL A 602 19.89 -43.56 -39.19
CA VAL A 602 19.05 -42.71 -40.09
C VAL A 602 18.59 -43.48 -41.37
N ALA A 603 17.42 -43.11 -41.92
CA ALA A 603 16.82 -43.55 -43.20
C ALA A 603 17.50 -42.89 -44.46
N PRO A 604 17.31 -43.37 -45.71
CA PRO A 604 18.18 -43.02 -46.86
C PRO A 604 18.15 -41.54 -47.31
N SER A 605 19.25 -41.13 -47.97
CA SER A 605 19.85 -39.79 -47.94
C SER A 605 19.52 -38.83 -49.10
N GLN A 606 18.72 -39.17 -50.11
CA GLN A 606 18.36 -38.22 -51.19
C GLN A 606 16.87 -38.30 -51.56
N ARG A 607 16.14 -37.20 -51.30
CA ARG A 607 14.68 -37.09 -51.47
C ARG A 607 14.25 -36.36 -52.74
N LEU A 608 15.18 -35.70 -53.43
CA LEU A 608 14.93 -34.89 -54.63
C LEU A 608 15.90 -35.37 -55.71
N VAL A 609 15.36 -35.89 -56.82
CA VAL A 609 16.16 -36.53 -57.89
C VAL A 609 15.65 -36.11 -59.26
N ARG A 610 16.46 -36.31 -60.30
CA ARG A 610 16.03 -36.18 -61.69
C ARG A 610 16.40 -37.40 -62.52
N THR A 611 15.65 -37.69 -63.57
CA THR A 611 15.99 -38.72 -64.56
C THR A 611 16.75 -38.13 -65.75
N ALA A 612 17.36 -38.99 -66.57
CA ALA A 612 18.16 -38.57 -67.72
C ALA A 612 17.38 -37.78 -68.80
N ASP A 613 16.05 -37.93 -68.84
CA ASP A 613 15.12 -37.16 -69.67
C ASP A 613 14.84 -35.75 -69.12
N GLY A 614 15.41 -35.39 -67.97
CA GLY A 614 15.24 -34.09 -67.31
C GLY A 614 14.04 -34.02 -66.37
N THR A 615 13.24 -35.08 -66.23
CA THR A 615 12.07 -35.09 -65.32
C THR A 615 12.53 -35.14 -63.87
N ALA A 616 12.05 -34.22 -63.03
CA ALA A 616 12.37 -34.16 -61.60
C ALA A 616 11.29 -34.84 -60.74
N TYR A 617 11.73 -35.53 -59.68
CA TYR A 617 10.86 -36.26 -58.75
C TYR A 617 11.17 -35.94 -57.28
N LEU A 618 10.12 -35.92 -56.47
CA LEU A 618 10.15 -35.93 -55.01
C LEU A 618 9.89 -37.36 -54.52
N LEU A 619 10.81 -37.90 -53.72
CA LEU A 619 10.70 -39.23 -53.12
C LEU A 619 10.30 -39.12 -51.65
N ASP A 620 9.24 -39.84 -51.28
CA ASP A 620 8.66 -39.80 -49.94
C ASP A 620 8.19 -41.18 -49.47
N GLY A 621 9.02 -41.82 -48.63
CA GLY A 621 8.82 -43.22 -48.26
C GLY A 621 8.89 -44.11 -49.49
N THR A 622 7.80 -44.82 -49.81
CA THR A 622 7.67 -45.67 -51.01
C THR A 622 7.01 -44.95 -52.19
N ASN A 623 6.71 -43.65 -52.08
CA ASN A 623 6.00 -42.89 -53.11
C ASN A 623 6.93 -41.97 -53.91
N ARG A 624 6.56 -41.70 -55.16
CA ARG A 624 7.15 -40.64 -56.00
C ARG A 624 6.11 -39.64 -56.46
N TYR A 625 6.51 -38.37 -56.55
CA TYR A 625 5.72 -37.29 -57.13
C TYR A 625 6.52 -36.59 -58.22
N ARG A 626 5.91 -36.34 -59.37
CA ARG A 626 6.54 -35.60 -60.47
C ARG A 626 6.41 -34.09 -60.23
N PHE A 627 7.51 -33.36 -60.28
CA PHE A 627 7.47 -31.90 -60.29
C PHE A 627 6.87 -31.37 -61.61
N ARG A 628 6.08 -30.30 -61.54
CA ARG A 628 5.49 -29.63 -62.72
C ARG A 628 6.56 -29.02 -63.61
N ASP A 629 7.49 -28.32 -62.97
CA ASP A 629 8.58 -27.59 -63.60
C ASP A 629 9.69 -27.31 -62.58
N CYS A 630 10.78 -26.70 -63.05
CA CYS A 630 11.92 -26.37 -62.22
C CYS A 630 11.66 -25.22 -61.22
N THR A 631 10.58 -24.44 -61.36
CA THR A 631 10.21 -23.43 -60.36
C THR A 631 9.64 -24.11 -59.12
N GLN A 632 8.86 -25.18 -59.31
CA GLN A 632 8.37 -26.00 -58.19
C GLN A 632 9.53 -26.73 -57.50
N VAL A 633 10.59 -27.12 -58.20
CA VAL A 633 11.82 -27.66 -57.57
C VAL A 633 12.51 -26.59 -56.70
N ALA A 634 12.57 -25.34 -57.17
CA ALA A 634 13.11 -24.21 -56.40
C ALA A 634 12.27 -23.88 -55.16
N ASP A 635 10.94 -24.03 -55.24
CA ASP A 635 10.06 -23.89 -54.07
C ASP A 635 10.38 -24.90 -52.97
N TRP A 636 10.92 -26.07 -53.33
CA TRP A 636 11.41 -27.09 -52.40
C TRP A 636 12.88 -26.88 -51.97
N GLY A 637 13.47 -25.73 -52.29
CA GLY A 637 14.81 -25.34 -51.83
C GLY A 637 15.96 -25.95 -52.63
N ALA A 638 15.68 -26.53 -53.80
CA ALA A 638 16.70 -27.15 -54.66
C ALA A 638 16.81 -26.48 -56.03
N GLN A 639 17.96 -26.62 -56.67
CA GLN A 639 18.15 -26.20 -58.06
C GLN A 639 17.98 -27.41 -58.99
N CYS A 640 17.05 -27.32 -59.94
CA CYS A 640 16.73 -28.37 -60.91
C CYS A 640 17.98 -28.92 -61.63
N ALA A 641 18.91 -28.03 -62.00
CA ALA A 641 20.17 -28.38 -62.66
C ALA A 641 21.16 -29.14 -61.75
N GLN A 642 21.04 -28.99 -60.43
CA GLN A 642 21.90 -29.59 -59.41
C GLN A 642 21.30 -30.86 -58.79
N LEU A 643 20.09 -31.27 -59.20
CA LEU A 643 19.52 -32.53 -58.74
C LEU A 643 20.36 -33.71 -59.22
N ALA A 644 20.59 -34.66 -58.32
CA ALA A 644 21.27 -35.91 -58.64
C ALA A 644 20.50 -36.65 -59.74
N THR A 645 21.21 -37.06 -60.79
CA THR A 645 20.61 -37.82 -61.89
C THR A 645 20.62 -39.30 -61.52
N VAL A 646 19.43 -39.92 -61.49
CA VAL A 646 19.23 -41.33 -61.17
C VAL A 646 18.68 -42.10 -62.37
N ALA A 647 18.85 -43.42 -62.37
CA ALA A 647 18.31 -44.26 -63.43
C ALA A 647 16.77 -44.31 -63.39
N GLY A 648 16.12 -44.37 -64.55
CA GLY A 648 14.65 -44.46 -64.62
C GLY A 648 14.07 -45.70 -63.92
N SER A 649 14.84 -46.80 -63.87
CA SER A 649 14.51 -48.02 -63.13
C SER A 649 14.48 -47.80 -61.60
N GLU A 650 15.33 -46.92 -61.09
CA GLU A 650 15.43 -46.60 -59.65
C GLU A 650 14.21 -45.81 -59.18
N VAL A 651 13.76 -44.84 -59.97
CA VAL A 651 12.52 -44.08 -59.72
C VAL A 651 11.28 -44.96 -59.94
N SER A 652 11.36 -45.98 -60.80
CA SER A 652 10.29 -46.94 -61.07
C SER A 652 10.02 -47.93 -59.95
N ALA A 653 10.92 -48.05 -58.97
CA ALA A 653 10.69 -48.82 -57.75
C ALA A 653 9.70 -48.15 -56.77
N TYR A 654 9.36 -46.87 -56.98
CA TYR A 654 8.44 -46.10 -56.13
C TYR A 654 7.02 -46.06 -56.72
N SER A 655 6.03 -46.03 -55.84
CA SER A 655 4.60 -45.89 -56.19
C SER A 655 4.32 -44.50 -56.76
N ASP A 656 3.80 -44.44 -57.99
CA ASP A 656 3.47 -43.19 -58.67
C ASP A 656 2.25 -42.51 -58.06
N ARG A 657 2.40 -41.25 -57.67
CA ARG A 657 1.32 -40.42 -57.13
C ARG A 657 0.96 -39.23 -58.03
N GLY A 658 1.48 -39.21 -59.25
CA GLY A 658 1.20 -38.18 -60.24
C GLY A 658 1.97 -36.88 -60.01
N VAL A 659 1.41 -35.78 -60.50
CA VAL A 659 2.01 -34.44 -60.43
C VAL A 659 1.85 -33.88 -59.01
N LEU A 660 2.93 -33.35 -58.46
CA LEU A 660 2.93 -32.69 -57.15
C LEU A 660 2.10 -31.40 -57.20
N GLU A 661 1.17 -31.26 -56.27
CA GLU A 661 0.43 -30.02 -56.05
C GLU A 661 1.28 -28.98 -55.33
N ARG A 662 0.90 -27.69 -55.42
CA ARG A 662 1.59 -26.62 -54.67
C ARG A 662 1.32 -26.71 -53.16
N LEU A 663 0.18 -27.27 -52.80
CA LEU A 663 -0.17 -27.58 -51.42
C LEU A 663 0.08 -29.05 -51.14
N VAL A 664 0.67 -29.32 -49.98
CA VAL A 664 0.86 -30.68 -49.49
C VAL A 664 0.09 -30.89 -48.19
N ARG A 665 -0.52 -32.07 -48.03
CA ARG A 665 -1.34 -32.43 -46.88
C ARG A 665 -0.69 -33.58 -46.11
N GLN A 666 -0.54 -33.42 -44.80
CA GLN A 666 -0.02 -34.45 -43.91
C GLN A 666 -1.14 -35.37 -43.41
N SER A 667 -0.77 -36.52 -42.83
CA SER A 667 -1.71 -37.49 -42.28
C SER A 667 -2.53 -36.95 -41.10
N ASP A 668 -2.01 -35.96 -40.37
CA ASP A 668 -2.73 -35.26 -39.31
C ASP A 668 -3.73 -34.21 -39.84
N GLY A 669 -3.81 -34.05 -41.16
CA GLY A 669 -4.70 -33.11 -41.84
C GLY A 669 -4.11 -31.74 -42.09
N THR A 670 -2.91 -31.43 -41.58
CA THR A 670 -2.26 -30.12 -41.78
C THR A 670 -1.90 -29.91 -43.25
N ILE A 671 -2.17 -28.71 -43.75
CA ILE A 671 -1.90 -28.33 -45.14
C ILE A 671 -0.78 -27.28 -45.16
N TRP A 672 0.20 -27.49 -46.03
CA TRP A 672 1.35 -26.62 -46.20
C TRP A 672 1.46 -26.14 -47.64
N LEU A 673 1.62 -24.83 -47.84
CA LEU A 673 2.14 -24.26 -49.07
C LEU A 673 3.66 -24.34 -49.04
N ILE A 674 4.24 -24.99 -50.05
CA ILE A 674 5.70 -25.05 -50.20
C ILE A 674 6.13 -23.93 -51.13
N GLN A 675 7.00 -23.05 -50.63
CA GLN A 675 7.45 -21.88 -51.37
C GLN A 675 8.82 -21.42 -50.90
N SER A 676 9.73 -21.16 -51.85
CA SER A 676 11.07 -20.62 -51.60
C SER A 676 11.86 -21.36 -50.49
N GLY A 677 11.81 -22.69 -50.47
CA GLY A 677 12.51 -23.53 -49.49
C GLY A 677 11.88 -23.55 -48.10
N LYS A 678 10.67 -23.01 -47.93
CA LYS A 678 9.93 -23.00 -46.67
C LYS A 678 8.59 -23.70 -46.78
N ARG A 679 8.11 -24.22 -45.65
CA ARG A 679 6.73 -24.65 -45.47
C ARG A 679 5.93 -23.53 -44.79
N ARG A 680 4.80 -23.15 -45.38
CA ARG A 680 3.88 -22.15 -44.82
C ARG A 680 2.53 -22.80 -44.57
N GLU A 681 2.09 -22.83 -43.32
CA GLU A 681 0.82 -23.49 -42.97
C GLU A 681 -0.36 -22.74 -43.61
N VAL A 682 -1.32 -23.48 -44.15
CA VAL A 682 -2.54 -22.93 -44.78
C VAL A 682 -3.75 -23.57 -44.13
N VAL A 683 -4.46 -22.80 -43.31
CA VAL A 683 -5.64 -23.30 -42.57
C VAL A 683 -6.93 -23.17 -43.40
N ASP A 684 -6.96 -22.20 -44.30
CA ASP A 684 -8.10 -21.95 -45.19
C ASP A 684 -7.59 -21.75 -46.60
N THR A 685 -7.79 -22.76 -47.46
CA THR A 685 -7.26 -22.74 -48.84
C THR A 685 -7.99 -21.75 -49.74
N THR A 686 -9.15 -21.22 -49.34
CA THR A 686 -9.90 -20.25 -50.16
C THR A 686 -9.17 -18.91 -50.28
N VAL A 687 -8.33 -18.56 -49.30
CA VAL A 687 -7.53 -17.32 -49.30
C VAL A 687 -6.46 -17.30 -50.41
N LEU A 688 -6.21 -18.45 -51.03
CA LEU A 688 -5.22 -18.63 -52.09
C LEU A 688 -5.76 -18.39 -53.50
N ALA A 689 -7.09 -18.41 -53.67
CA ALA A 689 -7.73 -18.24 -54.97
C ALA A 689 -7.40 -16.88 -55.61
N GLN A 690 -7.29 -15.82 -54.80
CA GLN A 690 -6.87 -14.49 -55.25
C GLN A 690 -5.44 -14.44 -55.82
N PHE A 691 -4.62 -15.43 -55.51
CA PHE A 691 -3.24 -15.58 -56.02
C PHE A 691 -3.14 -16.62 -57.15
N GLY A 692 -4.27 -17.13 -57.66
CA GLY A 692 -4.29 -18.14 -58.71
C GLY A 692 -3.77 -19.52 -58.28
N ILE A 693 -3.72 -19.80 -56.97
CA ILE A 693 -3.29 -21.09 -56.44
C ILE A 693 -4.53 -21.95 -56.13
N SER A 694 -4.60 -23.13 -56.75
CA SER A 694 -5.66 -24.12 -56.50
C SER A 694 -5.57 -24.68 -55.08
N GLY A 695 -6.72 -24.99 -54.47
CA GLY A 695 -6.82 -25.66 -53.17
C GLY A 695 -6.54 -27.17 -53.20
N ALA A 696 -6.18 -27.75 -54.35
CA ALA A 696 -5.83 -29.16 -54.49
C ALA A 696 -4.54 -29.49 -53.71
N THR A 697 -4.50 -30.68 -53.10
CA THR A 697 -3.37 -31.11 -52.24
C THR A 697 -2.80 -32.47 -52.63
N SER A 698 -1.49 -32.64 -52.54
CA SER A 698 -0.83 -33.96 -52.55
C SER A 698 -0.57 -34.45 -51.12
N SER A 699 -0.86 -35.72 -50.82
CA SER A 699 -0.61 -36.29 -49.48
C SER A 699 0.87 -36.65 -49.30
N VAL A 700 1.54 -36.20 -48.24
CA VAL A 700 2.98 -36.46 -48.01
C VAL A 700 3.29 -36.78 -46.54
N SER A 701 4.45 -37.37 -46.25
CA SER A 701 4.88 -37.70 -44.90
C SER A 701 5.29 -36.49 -44.09
N THR A 702 5.12 -36.59 -42.77
CA THR A 702 5.59 -35.56 -41.82
C THR A 702 7.10 -35.40 -41.86
N SER A 703 7.84 -36.52 -41.98
CA SER A 703 9.30 -36.50 -42.08
C SER A 703 9.79 -35.74 -43.31
N LEU A 704 9.04 -35.76 -44.41
CA LEU A 704 9.37 -35.02 -45.63
C LEU A 704 9.26 -33.53 -45.43
N VAL A 705 8.08 -33.07 -44.99
CA VAL A 705 7.79 -31.64 -44.82
C VAL A 705 8.65 -31.00 -43.73
N LYS A 706 9.05 -31.78 -42.71
CA LYS A 706 9.91 -31.31 -41.60
C LYS A 706 11.32 -30.88 -42.04
N THR A 707 11.81 -31.26 -43.22
CA THR A 707 13.15 -30.84 -43.69
C THR A 707 13.22 -29.41 -44.18
N LEU A 708 12.08 -28.80 -44.51
CA LEU A 708 12.01 -27.38 -44.88
C LEU A 708 11.99 -26.52 -43.62
N ALA A 709 12.40 -25.25 -43.68
CA ALA A 709 12.19 -24.35 -42.55
C ALA A 709 10.71 -23.91 -42.52
N ALA A 710 10.16 -23.68 -41.33
CA ALA A 710 8.86 -23.00 -41.23
C ALA A 710 8.99 -21.55 -41.71
N GLY A 711 8.04 -21.11 -42.52
CA GLY A 711 7.84 -19.71 -42.90
C GLY A 711 6.51 -19.20 -42.38
N ASP A 712 6.31 -17.88 -42.47
CA ASP A 712 5.06 -17.25 -42.02
C ASP A 712 3.86 -17.95 -42.67
N PRO A 713 2.85 -18.34 -41.88
CA PRO A 713 1.68 -19.04 -42.40
C PRO A 713 0.85 -18.12 -43.31
N VAL A 714 0.07 -18.72 -44.20
CA VAL A 714 -0.85 -17.98 -45.08
C VAL A 714 -2.22 -17.94 -44.42
N LEU A 715 -2.56 -16.77 -43.87
CA LEU A 715 -3.77 -16.57 -43.06
C LEU A 715 -4.74 -15.59 -43.74
N GLY A 716 -6.03 -15.89 -43.65
CA GLY A 716 -7.09 -14.90 -43.85
C GLY A 716 -7.38 -14.12 -42.57
N ALA A 717 -8.19 -13.07 -42.66
CA ALA A 717 -8.64 -12.36 -41.47
C ALA A 717 -9.46 -13.30 -40.56
N GLY A 718 -9.15 -13.37 -39.27
CA GLY A 718 -9.82 -14.27 -38.32
C GLY A 718 -9.03 -14.51 -37.04
N VAL A 719 -9.65 -15.29 -36.14
CA VAL A 719 -9.04 -15.70 -34.87
C VAL A 719 -8.29 -17.01 -35.07
N TYR A 720 -7.09 -17.11 -34.50
CA TYR A 720 -6.24 -18.30 -34.57
C TYR A 720 -5.78 -18.74 -33.17
N SER A 721 -5.56 -20.04 -32.99
CA SER A 721 -5.06 -20.61 -31.73
C SER A 721 -3.88 -21.55 -31.95
N ASN A 722 -2.99 -21.67 -30.96
CA ASN A 722 -1.90 -22.64 -30.97
C ASN A 722 -2.29 -24.02 -30.40
N GLY A 723 -3.54 -24.18 -29.96
CA GLY A 723 -4.05 -25.40 -29.31
C GLY A 723 -3.61 -25.62 -27.86
N SER A 724 -2.79 -24.75 -27.26
CA SER A 724 -2.35 -24.81 -25.85
C SER A 724 -2.79 -23.60 -25.01
N GLY A 725 -3.78 -22.84 -25.50
CA GLY A 725 -4.43 -21.73 -24.77
C GLY A 725 -4.02 -20.33 -25.21
N ALA A 726 -3.13 -20.18 -26.20
CA ALA A 726 -2.82 -18.89 -26.80
C ALA A 726 -3.70 -18.63 -28.04
N PHE A 727 -4.19 -17.41 -28.16
CA PHE A 727 -5.06 -16.95 -29.24
C PHE A 727 -4.56 -15.63 -29.81
N LEU A 728 -4.70 -15.45 -31.12
CA LEU A 728 -4.44 -14.18 -31.80
C LEU A 728 -5.58 -13.82 -32.75
N LEU A 729 -5.75 -12.53 -33.02
CA LEU A 729 -6.50 -12.02 -34.16
C LEU A 729 -5.52 -11.66 -35.27
N ALA A 730 -5.69 -12.23 -36.46
CA ALA A 730 -5.01 -11.80 -37.68
C ALA A 730 -5.98 -10.99 -38.55
N ASN A 731 -5.56 -9.81 -39.00
CA ASN A 731 -6.33 -8.98 -39.92
C ASN A 731 -5.40 -8.02 -40.70
N GLN A 732 -5.99 -7.07 -41.44
CA GLN A 732 -5.22 -6.09 -42.24
C GLN A 732 -4.33 -5.17 -41.38
N ALA A 733 -4.68 -4.96 -40.12
CA ALA A 733 -3.88 -4.19 -39.17
C ALA A 733 -2.74 -5.01 -38.51
N GLY A 734 -2.66 -6.31 -38.77
CA GLY A 734 -1.61 -7.20 -38.28
C GLY A 734 -2.13 -8.24 -37.29
N TYR A 735 -1.30 -8.55 -36.29
CA TYR A 735 -1.54 -9.63 -35.34
C TYR A 735 -1.69 -9.07 -33.92
N PHE A 736 -2.79 -9.37 -33.26
CA PHE A 736 -3.08 -8.92 -31.89
C PHE A 736 -3.32 -10.13 -30.99
N ALA A 737 -2.65 -10.18 -29.84
CA ALA A 737 -2.87 -11.23 -28.86
C ALA A 737 -4.26 -11.09 -28.22
N ILE A 738 -4.94 -12.21 -28.00
CA ILE A 738 -6.22 -12.26 -27.28
C ILE A 738 -5.93 -12.75 -25.85
N PRO A 739 -5.90 -11.84 -24.85
CA PRO A 739 -5.59 -12.21 -23.48
C PRO A 739 -6.67 -13.12 -22.90
N THR A 740 -6.34 -13.89 -21.86
CA THR A 740 -7.25 -14.88 -21.26
C THR A 740 -8.63 -14.31 -20.90
N GLY A 741 -8.71 -13.07 -20.41
CA GLY A 741 -9.98 -12.41 -20.10
C GLY A 741 -10.88 -12.13 -21.32
N ALA A 742 -10.29 -12.04 -22.52
CA ALA A 742 -10.97 -11.85 -23.80
C ALA A 742 -11.26 -13.17 -24.54
N GLN A 743 -10.88 -14.32 -23.99
CA GLN A 743 -11.18 -15.64 -24.56
C GLN A 743 -12.60 -16.09 -24.20
N VAL A 744 -13.59 -15.32 -24.68
CA VAL A 744 -15.02 -15.65 -24.57
C VAL A 744 -15.39 -16.82 -25.49
N THR A 745 -16.52 -17.47 -25.20
CA THR A 745 -16.96 -18.70 -25.88
C THR A 745 -16.99 -18.56 -27.40
N MET A 746 -17.52 -17.46 -27.93
CA MET A 746 -17.60 -17.28 -29.38
C MET A 746 -16.24 -17.01 -30.03
N VAL A 747 -15.33 -16.30 -29.34
CA VAL A 747 -13.96 -16.09 -29.84
C VAL A 747 -13.21 -17.42 -29.91
N THR A 748 -13.26 -18.23 -28.86
CA THR A 748 -12.56 -19.53 -28.83
C THR A 748 -13.15 -20.54 -29.81
N LYS A 749 -14.48 -20.56 -29.98
CA LYS A 749 -15.14 -21.38 -31.01
C LYS A 749 -14.84 -20.95 -32.44
N SER A 750 -14.67 -19.65 -32.68
CA SER A 750 -14.32 -19.13 -34.01
C SER A 750 -12.84 -19.33 -34.37
N ALA A 751 -12.01 -19.72 -33.40
CA ALA A 751 -10.58 -19.82 -33.57
C ALA A 751 -10.18 -21.00 -34.46
N ARG A 752 -9.40 -20.71 -35.49
CA ARG A 752 -8.78 -21.71 -36.38
C ARG A 752 -7.46 -22.16 -35.77
N ARG A 753 -7.22 -23.48 -35.71
CA ARG A 753 -6.00 -24.00 -35.09
C ARG A 753 -4.81 -23.93 -36.05
N LEU A 754 -3.69 -23.41 -35.55
CA LEU A 754 -2.37 -23.49 -36.17
C LEU A 754 -1.50 -24.50 -35.41
N THR A 755 -0.47 -25.00 -36.08
CA THR A 755 0.64 -25.66 -35.41
C THR A 755 1.36 -24.69 -34.48
N THR A 756 1.93 -25.20 -33.39
CA THR A 756 2.69 -24.37 -32.42
C THR A 756 3.86 -23.64 -33.09
N GLU A 757 4.50 -24.28 -34.07
CA GLU A 757 5.61 -23.71 -34.84
C GLU A 757 5.15 -22.52 -35.71
N SER A 758 4.07 -22.67 -36.48
CA SER A 758 3.56 -21.57 -37.32
C SER A 758 2.95 -20.43 -36.49
N PHE A 759 2.32 -20.74 -35.35
CA PHE A 759 1.81 -19.71 -34.45
C PHE A 759 2.95 -18.86 -33.84
N ALA A 760 4.10 -19.48 -33.51
CA ALA A 760 5.24 -18.78 -32.93
C ALA A 760 5.92 -17.78 -33.89
N LEU A 761 5.70 -17.93 -35.20
CA LEU A 761 6.22 -17.01 -36.22
C LEU A 761 5.40 -15.71 -36.35
N LEU A 762 4.26 -15.60 -35.68
CA LEU A 762 3.36 -14.45 -35.79
C LEU A 762 3.69 -13.40 -34.72
N PRO A 763 4.29 -12.25 -35.08
CA PRO A 763 4.66 -11.23 -34.10
C PRO A 763 3.43 -10.47 -33.62
N SER A 764 3.03 -10.68 -32.37
CA SER A 764 1.96 -9.88 -31.75
C SER A 764 2.40 -8.41 -31.60
N ARG A 765 1.51 -7.49 -31.97
CA ARG A 765 1.68 -6.03 -31.80
C ARG A 765 1.20 -5.53 -30.43
N GLY A 766 0.59 -6.39 -29.62
CA GLY A 766 0.00 -6.07 -28.33
C GLY A 766 -1.30 -6.83 -28.07
N ASP A 767 -1.92 -6.58 -26.92
CA ASP A 767 -3.19 -7.20 -26.54
C ASP A 767 -4.37 -6.46 -27.17
N LEU A 768 -5.33 -7.22 -27.69
CA LEU A 768 -6.62 -6.69 -28.11
C LEU A 768 -7.46 -6.35 -26.87
N GLY A 769 -7.78 -5.08 -26.66
CA GLY A 769 -8.58 -4.62 -25.53
C GLY A 769 -10.01 -5.19 -25.56
N THR A 770 -10.71 -5.27 -24.42
CA THR A 770 -12.10 -5.78 -24.35
C THR A 770 -13.15 -4.79 -24.87
N ARG A 771 -12.73 -3.56 -25.17
CA ARG A 771 -13.48 -2.52 -25.87
C ARG A 771 -12.55 -1.82 -26.85
N ILE A 772 -12.95 -1.73 -28.12
CA ILE A 772 -12.14 -1.10 -29.17
C ILE A 772 -12.93 -0.08 -29.97
N LEU A 773 -12.24 0.93 -30.47
CA LEU A 773 -12.75 1.89 -31.44
C LEU A 773 -11.89 1.79 -32.70
N SER A 774 -12.47 1.32 -33.81
CA SER A 774 -11.80 1.16 -35.11
C SER A 774 -12.76 1.60 -36.21
N ASP A 775 -12.29 2.42 -37.17
CA ASP A 775 -13.11 2.97 -38.25
C ASP A 775 -14.43 3.61 -37.80
N GLY A 776 -14.42 4.29 -36.64
CA GLY A 776 -15.61 4.91 -36.04
C GLY A 776 -16.61 3.94 -35.40
N ARG A 777 -16.30 2.64 -35.37
CA ARG A 777 -17.12 1.61 -34.72
C ARG A 777 -16.64 1.34 -33.31
N ALA A 778 -17.50 1.60 -32.32
CA ALA A 778 -17.27 1.23 -30.94
C ALA A 778 -17.77 -0.19 -30.70
N LEU A 779 -16.88 -1.10 -30.31
CA LEU A 779 -17.14 -2.52 -30.15
C LEU A 779 -16.83 -2.96 -28.72
N VAL A 780 -17.76 -3.70 -28.10
CA VAL A 780 -17.62 -4.29 -26.76
C VAL A 780 -17.63 -5.80 -26.89
N LEU A 781 -16.67 -6.47 -26.26
CA LEU A 781 -16.59 -7.93 -26.30
C LEU A 781 -17.63 -8.57 -25.36
N THR A 782 -18.48 -9.44 -25.91
CA THR A 782 -19.49 -10.21 -25.19
C THR A 782 -19.28 -11.72 -25.37
N ASP A 783 -19.94 -12.54 -24.56
CA ASP A 783 -19.91 -14.01 -24.72
C ASP A 783 -20.39 -14.48 -26.10
N ASP A 784 -21.27 -13.69 -26.74
CA ASP A 784 -21.82 -13.96 -28.07
C ASP A 784 -20.90 -13.45 -29.21
N GLY A 785 -19.86 -12.68 -28.89
CA GLY A 785 -18.97 -12.01 -29.85
C GLY A 785 -18.91 -10.50 -29.63
N TRP A 786 -18.45 -9.74 -30.63
CA TRP A 786 -18.29 -8.30 -30.53
C TRP A 786 -19.60 -7.57 -30.84
N LEU A 787 -20.13 -6.88 -29.83
CA LEU A 787 -21.33 -6.06 -29.91
C LEU A 787 -20.94 -4.64 -30.34
N GLN A 788 -21.57 -4.13 -31.39
CA GLN A 788 -21.42 -2.72 -31.76
C GLN A 788 -22.35 -1.86 -30.92
N VAL A 789 -21.83 -0.78 -30.35
CA VAL A 789 -22.56 0.11 -29.45
C VAL A 789 -22.36 1.58 -29.81
N ASP A 790 -23.19 2.45 -29.26
CA ASP A 790 -22.89 3.88 -29.21
C ASP A 790 -21.86 4.14 -28.09
N ALA A 791 -20.72 4.72 -28.44
CA ALA A 791 -19.66 5.03 -27.49
C ALA A 791 -20.14 5.96 -26.35
N ALA A 792 -21.11 6.83 -26.63
CA ALA A 792 -21.67 7.76 -25.62
C ALA A 792 -22.29 7.02 -24.43
N LEU A 793 -22.84 5.82 -24.64
CA LEU A 793 -23.40 5.00 -23.56
C LEU A 793 -22.33 4.54 -22.56
N TYR A 794 -21.08 4.39 -23.00
CA TYR A 794 -19.96 3.85 -22.22
C TYR A 794 -18.96 4.93 -21.75
N GLY A 795 -19.33 6.20 -21.78
CA GLY A 795 -18.48 7.32 -21.36
C GLY A 795 -17.74 8.01 -22.51
N GLY A 796 -18.15 7.73 -23.75
CA GLY A 796 -17.58 8.31 -24.96
C GLY A 796 -16.42 7.52 -25.54
N THR A 797 -15.85 8.02 -26.64
CA THR A 797 -14.79 7.32 -27.41
C THR A 797 -13.53 7.05 -26.60
N LYS A 798 -13.22 7.88 -25.59
CA LYS A 798 -12.07 7.70 -24.69
C LYS A 798 -12.16 6.46 -23.80
N ALA A 799 -13.35 5.89 -23.63
CA ALA A 799 -13.55 4.65 -22.88
C ALA A 799 -13.21 3.39 -23.70
N PHE A 800 -12.91 3.54 -25.00
CA PHE A 800 -12.54 2.47 -25.91
C PHE A 800 -11.06 2.57 -26.24
N ALA A 801 -10.37 1.44 -26.32
CA ALA A 801 -9.01 1.42 -26.82
C ALA A 801 -9.01 1.79 -28.31
N ALA A 802 -8.23 2.80 -28.70
CA ALA A 802 -8.05 3.12 -30.11
C ALA A 802 -7.38 1.93 -30.80
N ALA A 803 -7.98 1.45 -31.88
CA ALA A 803 -7.44 0.36 -32.69
C ALA A 803 -7.22 0.83 -34.13
N ASP A 804 -6.22 0.25 -34.78
CA ASP A 804 -5.86 0.57 -36.16
C ASP A 804 -7.08 0.44 -37.12
N PRO A 805 -7.11 1.19 -38.23
CA PRO A 805 -8.11 0.99 -39.27
C PRO A 805 -8.17 -0.47 -39.74
N GLY A 806 -9.38 -1.02 -39.89
CA GLY A 806 -9.60 -2.42 -40.26
C GLY A 806 -9.36 -3.45 -39.13
N ALA A 807 -9.03 -3.02 -37.90
CA ALA A 807 -8.82 -3.92 -36.76
C ALA A 807 -10.08 -4.72 -36.37
N TRP A 808 -11.27 -4.26 -36.76
CA TRP A 808 -12.52 -5.00 -36.57
C TRP A 808 -12.71 -6.16 -37.57
N GLY A 809 -11.95 -6.18 -38.67
CA GLY A 809 -12.04 -7.22 -39.68
C GLY A 809 -11.62 -8.59 -39.14
N GLY A 810 -12.43 -9.63 -39.40
CA GLY A 810 -12.19 -10.99 -38.90
C GLY A 810 -12.68 -11.25 -37.47
N LEU A 811 -13.22 -10.25 -36.77
CA LEU A 811 -13.89 -10.45 -35.48
C LEU A 811 -15.30 -11.04 -35.66
N PRO A 812 -15.75 -11.96 -34.79
CA PRO A 812 -17.12 -12.45 -34.79
C PRO A 812 -18.06 -11.36 -34.28
N LEU A 813 -18.64 -10.56 -35.19
CA LEU A 813 -19.65 -9.55 -34.87
C LEU A 813 -21.00 -10.20 -34.59
N VAL A 814 -21.74 -9.70 -33.60
CA VAL A 814 -23.05 -10.26 -33.22
C VAL A 814 -24.18 -9.42 -33.80
N LEU A 815 -24.38 -8.23 -33.23
CA LEU A 815 -25.48 -7.30 -33.48
C LEU A 815 -25.01 -5.87 -33.12
N SER A 816 -25.84 -4.88 -33.42
CA SER A 816 -25.67 -3.51 -32.92
C SER A 816 -26.71 -3.20 -31.86
N GLU A 817 -26.29 -2.68 -30.70
CA GLU A 817 -27.17 -2.18 -29.63
C GLU A 817 -26.74 -0.76 -29.22
N ASN A 818 -27.29 0.22 -29.92
CA ASN A 818 -26.97 1.65 -29.73
C ASN A 818 -27.93 2.35 -28.76
N ARG A 819 -28.89 1.62 -28.16
CA ARG A 819 -29.82 2.14 -27.15
C ARG A 819 -29.34 1.73 -25.75
N PRO A 820 -29.86 2.35 -24.67
CA PRO A 820 -29.61 1.85 -23.31
C PRO A 820 -29.95 0.35 -23.18
N HIS A 821 -29.05 -0.42 -22.59
CA HIS A 821 -29.18 -1.88 -22.50
C HIS A 821 -28.52 -2.43 -21.24
N PHE A 822 -28.86 -3.68 -20.91
CA PHE A 822 -28.37 -4.34 -19.70
C PHE A 822 -27.09 -5.12 -19.97
N VAL A 823 -26.12 -4.98 -19.08
CA VAL A 823 -24.82 -5.65 -19.14
C VAL A 823 -24.43 -6.23 -17.78
N LYS A 824 -23.55 -7.22 -17.79
CA LYS A 824 -22.79 -7.67 -16.63
C LYS A 824 -21.42 -8.17 -17.07
N ASP A 825 -20.39 -7.99 -16.24
CA ASP A 825 -19.16 -8.75 -16.42
C ASP A 825 -19.48 -10.25 -16.27
N ARG A 826 -18.88 -11.10 -17.12
CA ARG A 826 -19.18 -12.54 -17.18
C ARG A 826 -18.98 -13.27 -15.84
N SER A 827 -17.98 -12.89 -15.06
CA SER A 827 -17.68 -13.47 -13.74
C SER A 827 -18.50 -12.84 -12.61
N SER A 828 -19.32 -11.84 -12.91
CA SER A 828 -20.13 -11.10 -11.96
C SER A 828 -21.61 -11.49 -12.07
N THR A 829 -22.30 -11.44 -10.93
CA THR A 829 -23.76 -11.52 -10.87
C THR A 829 -24.41 -10.13 -10.93
N GLN A 830 -23.62 -9.06 -10.75
CA GLN A 830 -24.13 -7.69 -10.76
C GLN A 830 -24.54 -7.26 -12.16
N THR A 831 -25.80 -6.89 -12.32
CA THR A 831 -26.33 -6.31 -13.57
C THR A 831 -26.27 -4.80 -13.50
N PHE A 832 -25.92 -4.17 -14.62
CA PHE A 832 -25.99 -2.73 -14.83
C PHE A 832 -26.86 -2.40 -16.02
N LEU A 833 -27.62 -1.31 -15.94
CA LEU A 833 -28.12 -0.59 -17.10
C LEU A 833 -27.05 0.40 -17.54
N VAL A 834 -26.62 0.30 -18.80
CA VAL A 834 -25.69 1.25 -19.41
C VAL A 834 -26.51 2.35 -20.09
N SER A 835 -26.37 3.58 -19.62
CA SER A 835 -27.11 4.72 -20.16
C SER A 835 -26.39 6.03 -19.89
N GLY A 836 -26.39 6.95 -20.87
CA GLY A 836 -25.87 8.31 -20.67
C GLY A 836 -24.40 8.40 -20.25
N GLY A 837 -23.59 7.38 -20.56
CA GLY A 837 -22.17 7.33 -20.20
C GLY A 837 -21.87 6.80 -18.81
N ILE A 838 -22.89 6.32 -18.08
CA ILE A 838 -22.76 5.80 -16.73
C ILE A 838 -23.35 4.40 -16.59
N LEU A 839 -22.82 3.64 -15.63
CA LEU A 839 -23.37 2.39 -15.14
C LEU A 839 -24.36 2.67 -14.00
N GLN A 840 -25.54 2.07 -14.12
CA GLN A 840 -26.59 2.11 -13.09
C GLN A 840 -26.84 0.69 -12.59
N PRO A 841 -26.57 0.37 -11.32
CA PRO A 841 -26.82 -0.97 -10.78
C PRO A 841 -28.30 -1.32 -10.86
N VAL A 842 -28.61 -2.57 -11.23
CA VAL A 842 -29.97 -3.10 -11.34
C VAL A 842 -30.14 -4.25 -10.35
N ASP A 843 -31.16 -4.16 -9.50
CA ASP A 843 -31.42 -5.10 -8.42
C ASP A 843 -32.19 -6.34 -8.92
N GLY A 844 -31.46 -7.23 -9.59
CA GLY A 844 -31.97 -8.51 -10.06
C GLY A 844 -32.94 -8.44 -11.24
N ASP A 845 -33.52 -9.60 -11.57
CA ASP A 845 -34.31 -9.79 -12.79
C ASP A 845 -35.67 -9.10 -12.78
N ALA A 846 -36.27 -8.92 -11.61
CA ALA A 846 -37.55 -8.21 -11.48
C ALA A 846 -37.38 -6.71 -11.81
N ALA A 847 -36.37 -6.06 -11.23
CA ALA A 847 -36.06 -4.66 -11.53
C ALA A 847 -35.68 -4.48 -13.00
N ARG A 848 -34.88 -5.40 -13.56
CA ARG A 848 -34.52 -5.42 -14.98
C ARG A 848 -35.75 -5.53 -15.89
N SER A 849 -36.66 -6.46 -15.58
CA SER A 849 -37.90 -6.66 -16.36
C SER A 849 -38.82 -5.44 -16.28
N TRP A 850 -38.92 -4.82 -15.10
CA TRP A 850 -39.68 -3.58 -14.92
C TRP A 850 -39.07 -2.43 -15.72
N LEU A 851 -37.76 -2.20 -15.64
CA LEU A 851 -37.05 -1.18 -16.41
C LEU A 851 -37.22 -1.39 -17.92
N ALA A 852 -37.11 -2.64 -18.37
CA ALA A 852 -37.31 -2.99 -19.78
C ALA A 852 -38.72 -2.64 -20.25
N SER A 853 -39.75 -3.00 -19.47
CA SER A 853 -41.14 -2.68 -19.81
C SER A 853 -41.45 -1.18 -19.73
N TYR A 854 -40.98 -0.50 -18.69
CA TYR A 854 -41.31 0.90 -18.42
C TYR A 854 -40.66 1.85 -19.42
N PHE A 855 -39.39 1.61 -19.75
CA PHE A 855 -38.61 2.43 -20.69
C PHE A 855 -38.58 1.88 -22.13
N GLY A 856 -39.26 0.76 -22.40
CA GLY A 856 -39.29 0.13 -23.73
C GLY A 856 -37.92 -0.41 -24.18
N LEU A 857 -37.10 -0.88 -23.25
CA LEU A 857 -35.77 -1.44 -23.53
C LEU A 857 -35.85 -2.93 -23.86
N SER A 858 -34.82 -3.44 -24.54
CA SER A 858 -34.64 -4.88 -24.69
C SER A 858 -34.42 -5.53 -23.33
N SER A 859 -35.10 -6.65 -23.06
CA SER A 859 -34.85 -7.47 -21.86
C SER A 859 -33.58 -8.31 -21.97
N ARG A 860 -32.82 -8.24 -23.07
CA ARG A 860 -31.57 -8.96 -23.23
C ARG A 860 -30.51 -8.45 -22.25
N LEU A 861 -29.87 -9.39 -21.55
CA LEU A 861 -28.71 -9.14 -20.70
C LEU A 861 -27.44 -9.59 -21.42
N TRP A 862 -26.53 -8.66 -21.69
CA TRP A 862 -25.26 -8.94 -22.34
C TRP A 862 -24.20 -9.30 -21.29
N ALA A 863 -23.68 -10.53 -21.34
CA ALA A 863 -22.50 -10.91 -20.57
C ALA A 863 -21.25 -10.41 -21.32
N VAL A 864 -20.59 -9.39 -20.79
CA VAL A 864 -19.38 -8.80 -21.37
C VAL A 864 -18.14 -9.48 -20.80
N ALA A 865 -17.04 -9.46 -21.55
CA ALA A 865 -15.75 -9.95 -21.06
C ALA A 865 -15.34 -9.25 -19.76
N ASP A 866 -14.72 -9.96 -18.82
CA ASP A 866 -14.35 -9.39 -17.53
C ASP A 866 -13.43 -8.17 -17.72
N GLY A 867 -13.80 -7.06 -17.08
CA GLY A 867 -13.09 -5.79 -17.19
C GLY A 867 -13.51 -4.94 -18.38
N ALA A 868 -14.46 -5.38 -19.22
CA ALA A 868 -15.06 -4.52 -20.24
C ALA A 868 -15.83 -3.35 -19.64
N LEU A 869 -16.35 -3.47 -18.41
CA LEU A 869 -17.01 -2.38 -17.69
C LEU A 869 -16.03 -1.47 -16.92
N ARG A 870 -14.75 -1.85 -16.83
CA ARG A 870 -13.75 -1.14 -16.04
C ARG A 870 -13.56 0.29 -16.53
N GLY A 871 -13.60 1.27 -15.63
CA GLY A 871 -13.41 2.68 -15.96
C GLY A 871 -14.59 3.35 -16.68
N VAL A 872 -15.72 2.65 -16.87
CA VAL A 872 -16.99 3.34 -17.13
C VAL A 872 -17.47 3.94 -15.82
N SER A 873 -17.83 5.22 -15.84
CA SER A 873 -18.27 5.92 -14.63
C SER A 873 -19.53 5.27 -14.06
N LEU A 874 -19.65 5.24 -12.74
CA LEU A 874 -20.92 4.99 -12.05
C LEU A 874 -21.75 6.26 -11.97
N THR A 875 -22.99 6.09 -11.52
CA THR A 875 -23.86 7.21 -11.15
C THR A 875 -23.23 7.96 -9.95
N PRO A 876 -22.87 9.26 -10.08
CA PRO A 876 -22.40 10.04 -8.94
C PRO A 876 -23.46 10.11 -7.84
N GLY A 877 -23.05 10.13 -6.57
CA GLY A 877 -23.94 10.10 -5.40
C GLY A 877 -24.58 8.75 -5.10
N LEU A 878 -24.25 7.70 -5.88
CA LEU A 878 -24.71 6.35 -5.63
C LEU A 878 -24.21 5.84 -4.28
N LEU A 879 -25.15 5.59 -3.36
CA LEU A 879 -24.94 5.00 -2.04
C LEU A 879 -25.30 3.52 -2.08
N VAL A 880 -24.36 2.64 -1.72
CA VAL A 880 -24.53 1.18 -1.78
C VAL A 880 -23.83 0.49 -0.63
N LYS A 881 -24.27 -0.73 -0.36
CA LYS A 881 -23.51 -1.71 0.42
C LYS A 881 -22.68 -2.56 -0.54
N THR A 882 -21.41 -2.78 -0.29
CA THR A 882 -20.60 -3.69 -1.12
C THR A 882 -20.81 -5.15 -0.68
N THR A 883 -20.38 -6.11 -1.49
CA THR A 883 -20.51 -7.55 -1.19
C THR A 883 -19.76 -7.98 0.08
N ASP A 884 -18.72 -7.25 0.48
CA ASP A 884 -17.99 -7.38 1.75
C ASP A 884 -18.59 -6.52 2.88
N SER A 885 -19.84 -6.06 2.71
CA SER A 885 -20.61 -5.28 3.69
C SER A 885 -20.07 -3.89 4.04
N GLN A 886 -19.22 -3.29 3.21
CA GLN A 886 -18.81 -1.90 3.38
C GLN A 886 -19.89 -0.94 2.86
N LEU A 887 -20.03 0.21 3.53
CA LEU A 887 -20.91 1.29 3.07
C LEU A 887 -20.09 2.23 2.19
N VAL A 888 -20.59 2.53 0.99
CA VAL A 888 -19.84 3.33 0.00
C VAL A 888 -20.75 4.36 -0.65
N VAL A 889 -20.22 5.57 -0.87
CA VAL A 889 -20.75 6.54 -1.84
C VAL A 889 -19.77 6.71 -2.99
N THR A 890 -20.25 6.84 -4.22
CA THR A 890 -19.37 7.05 -5.40
C THR A 890 -19.51 8.45 -5.97
N ASP A 891 -18.43 9.01 -6.49
CA ASP A 891 -18.47 10.25 -7.28
C ASP A 891 -18.54 10.00 -8.80
N GLY A 892 -18.70 8.74 -9.18
CA GLY A 892 -18.67 8.22 -10.55
C GLY A 892 -17.36 7.52 -10.92
N VAL A 893 -16.21 7.97 -10.42
CA VAL A 893 -14.90 7.37 -10.76
C VAL A 893 -14.12 6.89 -9.52
N SER A 894 -14.55 7.32 -8.35
CA SER A 894 -13.99 7.00 -7.04
C SER A 894 -15.09 6.48 -6.12
N ALA A 895 -14.72 5.57 -5.23
CA ALA A 895 -15.56 5.02 -4.17
C ALA A 895 -15.04 5.50 -2.81
N TYR A 896 -15.90 6.13 -2.02
CA TYR A 896 -15.60 6.64 -0.69
C TYR A 896 -16.29 5.77 0.36
N ARG A 897 -15.52 5.23 1.30
CA ARG A 897 -16.04 4.42 2.41
C ARG A 897 -16.73 5.31 3.44
N LEU A 898 -17.89 4.89 3.92
CA LEU A 898 -18.64 5.56 4.98
C LEU A 898 -18.38 4.82 6.30
N SER A 899 -18.19 5.55 7.39
CA SER A 899 -17.87 4.94 8.69
C SER A 899 -19.01 4.07 9.22
N ASP A 900 -20.25 4.51 9.03
CA ASP A 900 -21.44 3.89 9.61
C ASP A 900 -22.72 4.48 8.98
N CYS A 901 -23.87 3.95 9.42
CA CYS A 901 -25.19 4.37 8.93
C CYS A 901 -25.58 5.81 9.28
N SER A 902 -24.94 6.47 10.27
CA SER A 902 -25.22 7.88 10.56
C SER A 902 -24.76 8.78 9.41
N VAL A 903 -23.68 8.42 8.72
CA VAL A 903 -23.22 9.12 7.52
C VAL A 903 -24.21 8.91 6.37
N VAL A 904 -24.74 7.70 6.18
CA VAL A 904 -25.80 7.45 5.18
C VAL A 904 -27.04 8.31 5.45
N ALA A 905 -27.44 8.41 6.72
CA ALA A 905 -28.55 9.27 7.14
C ALA A 905 -28.26 10.76 6.91
N ALA A 906 -27.01 11.20 7.05
CA ALA A 906 -26.60 12.58 6.74
C ALA A 906 -26.81 12.91 5.25
N PHE A 907 -26.66 11.93 4.35
CA PHE A 907 -27.01 12.06 2.92
C PHE A 907 -28.52 11.94 2.65
N GLY A 908 -29.35 11.83 3.70
CA GLY A 908 -30.81 11.73 3.58
C GLY A 908 -31.30 10.38 3.04
N LYS A 909 -30.52 9.32 3.24
CA LYS A 909 -30.87 7.95 2.82
C LYS A 909 -31.02 7.03 4.03
N ASP A 910 -31.84 5.99 3.86
CA ASP A 910 -31.95 4.90 4.82
C ASP A 910 -30.88 3.84 4.54
N CYS A 911 -30.09 3.52 5.55
CA CYS A 911 -29.03 2.52 5.48
C CYS A 911 -29.57 1.12 5.18
N ALA A 912 -30.76 0.79 5.68
CA ALA A 912 -31.39 -0.51 5.44
C ALA A 912 -31.90 -0.67 4.00
N ALA A 913 -32.19 0.44 3.32
CA ALA A 913 -32.67 0.46 1.94
C ALA A 913 -31.54 0.42 0.89
N LEU A 914 -30.27 0.37 1.32
CA LEU A 914 -29.14 0.34 0.40
C LEU A 914 -29.03 -1.03 -0.29
N GLN A 915 -29.03 -1.01 -1.62
CA GLN A 915 -28.75 -2.18 -2.44
C GLN A 915 -27.32 -2.70 -2.23
N THR A 916 -27.13 -4.01 -2.32
CA THR A 916 -25.81 -4.63 -2.29
C THR A 916 -25.24 -4.71 -3.71
N VAL A 917 -24.09 -4.08 -3.96
CA VAL A 917 -23.50 -3.96 -5.29
C VAL A 917 -22.05 -4.42 -5.29
N ARG A 918 -21.68 -5.21 -6.30
CA ARG A 918 -20.29 -5.61 -6.53
C ARG A 918 -19.56 -4.53 -7.35
N LEU A 919 -18.54 -3.89 -6.75
CA LEU A 919 -17.81 -2.74 -7.33
C LEU A 919 -16.34 -3.04 -7.70
N ASP A 920 -15.77 -4.13 -7.21
CA ASP A 920 -14.36 -4.51 -7.36
C ASP A 920 -13.91 -4.59 -8.84
N ALA A 921 -14.76 -5.11 -9.71
CA ALA A 921 -14.48 -5.29 -11.13
C ALA A 921 -14.44 -3.97 -11.94
N LEU A 922 -15.03 -2.88 -11.41
CA LEU A 922 -15.17 -1.61 -12.14
C LEU A 922 -13.90 -0.75 -12.10
N GLY A 923 -12.94 -1.07 -11.22
CA GLY A 923 -11.67 -0.35 -11.12
C GLY A 923 -11.81 1.10 -10.65
N LEU A 924 -12.79 1.39 -9.79
CA LEU A 924 -12.93 2.69 -9.15
C LEU A 924 -11.70 3.02 -8.31
N LYS A 925 -11.34 4.30 -8.24
CA LYS A 925 -10.29 4.78 -7.34
C LYS A 925 -10.78 4.69 -5.90
N ASP A 926 -9.91 4.30 -4.98
CA ASP A 926 -10.21 4.39 -3.55
C ASP A 926 -10.17 5.87 -3.12
N GLY A 927 -11.33 6.43 -2.80
CA GLY A 927 -11.48 7.79 -2.28
C GLY A 927 -11.18 7.90 -0.78
N GLY A 928 -10.90 6.79 -0.11
CA GLY A 928 -10.66 6.71 1.33
C GLY A 928 -11.95 6.75 2.15
N VAL A 929 -11.80 6.98 3.46
CA VAL A 929 -12.95 7.14 4.36
C VAL A 929 -13.46 8.59 4.26
N LEU A 930 -14.76 8.72 4.07
CA LEU A 930 -15.45 10.00 4.01
C LEU A 930 -15.53 10.59 5.42
N THR A 931 -15.02 11.80 5.59
CA THR A 931 -15.10 12.56 6.83
C THR A 931 -16.39 13.37 6.86
N SER A 932 -16.74 13.93 8.03
CA SER A 932 -17.94 14.76 8.20
C SER A 932 -17.96 16.01 7.30
N LEU A 933 -16.79 16.46 6.83
CA LEU A 933 -16.67 17.59 5.92
C LEU A 933 -16.17 17.13 4.55
N LEU A 934 -16.77 17.66 3.50
CA LEU A 934 -16.36 17.44 2.12
C LEU A 934 -15.68 18.70 1.59
N ARG A 935 -14.59 18.53 0.85
CA ARG A 935 -13.89 19.65 0.19
C ARG A 935 -14.05 19.53 -1.31
N GLY A 936 -14.67 20.53 -1.93
CA GLY A 936 -14.81 20.63 -3.37
C GLY A 936 -13.47 20.96 -4.05
N PRO A 937 -13.37 20.81 -5.39
CA PRO A 937 -12.16 21.14 -6.13
C PRO A 937 -11.74 22.61 -6.04
N GLY A 938 -12.67 23.52 -5.74
CA GLY A 938 -12.41 24.94 -5.52
C GLY A 938 -11.83 25.28 -4.14
N GLY A 939 -11.69 24.28 -3.26
CA GLY A 939 -11.23 24.46 -1.88
C GLY A 939 -12.34 24.80 -0.87
N ASP A 940 -13.56 24.99 -1.37
CA ASP A 940 -14.80 25.16 -0.62
C ASP A 940 -15.11 23.92 0.24
N VAL A 941 -15.50 24.16 1.50
CA VAL A 941 -15.76 23.12 2.50
C VAL A 941 -17.26 23.02 2.75
N TRP A 942 -17.78 21.80 2.80
CA TRP A 942 -19.19 21.48 2.91
C TRP A 942 -19.43 20.52 4.07
N LEU A 943 -20.41 20.83 4.91
CA LEU A 943 -21.00 19.90 5.86
C LEU A 943 -22.18 19.21 5.18
N ILE A 944 -22.20 17.87 5.22
CA ILE A 944 -23.35 17.09 4.74
C ILE A 944 -24.25 16.77 5.92
N GLN A 945 -25.50 17.22 5.84
CA GLN A 945 -26.46 17.04 6.92
C GLN A 945 -27.89 17.05 6.39
N SER A 946 -28.70 16.08 6.82
CA SER A 946 -30.12 15.98 6.48
C SER A 946 -30.41 16.04 4.98
N GLY A 947 -29.57 15.38 4.17
CA GLY A 947 -29.71 15.32 2.71
C GLY A 947 -29.37 16.63 2.00
N LYS A 948 -28.70 17.58 2.66
CA LYS A 948 -28.26 18.85 2.08
C LYS A 948 -26.75 19.01 2.24
N ARG A 949 -26.14 19.73 1.29
CA ARG A 949 -24.78 20.28 1.47
C ARG A 949 -24.88 21.71 2.01
N ARG A 950 -24.13 22.00 3.06
CA ARG A 950 -24.09 23.32 3.71
C ARG A 950 -22.66 23.83 3.68
N GLU A 951 -22.42 24.97 3.04
CA GLU A 951 -21.06 25.51 2.98
C GLU A 951 -20.61 25.94 4.38
N VAL A 952 -19.32 25.71 4.67
CA VAL A 952 -18.67 26.11 5.92
C VAL A 952 -17.43 26.94 5.58
N PRO A 953 -17.61 28.25 5.32
CA PRO A 953 -16.50 29.17 5.00
C PRO A 953 -15.37 29.20 6.05
N ASP A 954 -15.70 28.92 7.31
CA ASP A 954 -14.75 28.84 8.41
C ASP A 954 -15.01 27.57 9.25
N PRO A 955 -14.31 26.46 8.94
CA PRO A 955 -14.49 25.20 9.67
C PRO A 955 -14.11 25.26 11.14
N SER A 956 -13.38 26.29 11.60
CA SER A 956 -12.97 26.38 13.02
C SER A 956 -14.15 26.52 13.97
N ILE A 957 -15.27 27.09 13.50
CA ILE A 957 -16.50 27.28 14.28
C ILE A 957 -17.17 25.94 14.65
N LEU A 958 -16.84 24.87 13.93
CA LEU A 958 -17.41 23.54 14.12
C LEU A 958 -16.81 22.81 15.34
N ALA A 959 -15.64 23.24 15.82
CA ALA A 959 -14.97 22.63 16.97
C ALA A 959 -15.85 22.67 18.24
N ALA A 960 -16.64 23.74 18.41
CA ALA A 960 -17.60 23.86 19.52
C ALA A 960 -18.70 22.78 19.50
N PHE A 961 -18.95 22.17 18.34
CA PHE A 961 -19.93 21.11 18.13
C PHE A 961 -19.29 19.71 18.09
N GLY A 962 -18.01 19.58 18.44
CA GLY A 962 -17.28 18.31 18.39
C GLY A 962 -16.97 17.82 16.97
N ILE A 963 -17.18 18.66 15.95
CA ILE A 963 -16.88 18.35 14.55
C ILE A 963 -15.49 18.94 14.22
N GLY A 964 -14.53 18.07 13.89
CA GLY A 964 -13.18 18.48 13.51
C GLY A 964 -13.12 19.17 12.15
N SER A 965 -11.97 19.77 11.82
CA SER A 965 -11.73 20.45 10.53
C SER A 965 -11.22 19.53 9.41
N ALA A 966 -11.09 18.23 9.69
CA ALA A 966 -10.69 17.25 8.68
C ALA A 966 -11.77 17.17 7.59
N SER A 967 -11.34 17.24 6.33
CA SER A 967 -12.23 17.23 5.17
C SER A 967 -11.73 16.27 4.10
N THR A 968 -12.64 15.55 3.45
CA THR A 968 -12.34 14.62 2.35
C THR A 968 -12.53 15.34 1.02
N ALA A 969 -11.52 15.30 0.14
CA ALA A 969 -11.62 15.87 -1.20
C ALA A 969 -12.58 15.05 -2.07
N VAL A 970 -13.55 15.73 -2.70
CA VAL A 970 -14.59 15.10 -3.53
C VAL A 970 -14.80 15.85 -4.84
N SER A 971 -15.41 15.19 -5.83
CA SER A 971 -15.78 15.85 -7.08
C SER A 971 -16.95 16.81 -6.89
N THR A 972 -17.06 17.77 -7.82
CA THR A 972 -18.20 18.68 -7.91
C THR A 972 -19.50 17.92 -8.19
N GLU A 973 -19.42 16.82 -8.91
CA GLU A 973 -20.51 15.96 -9.36
C GLU A 973 -21.14 15.25 -8.16
N LEU A 974 -20.34 14.79 -7.21
CA LEU A 974 -20.84 14.26 -5.94
C LEU A 974 -21.55 15.35 -5.13
N LEU A 975 -20.94 16.54 -5.00
CA LEU A 975 -21.56 17.65 -4.25
C LEU A 975 -22.90 18.08 -4.87
N LYS A 976 -22.99 18.16 -6.20
CA LYS A 976 -24.21 18.52 -6.94
C LYS A 976 -25.35 17.51 -6.77
N THR A 977 -25.08 16.29 -6.32
CA THR A 977 -26.14 15.33 -6.00
C THR A 977 -26.96 15.74 -4.78
N LEU A 978 -26.43 16.65 -3.96
CA LEU A 978 -27.08 17.17 -2.78
C LEU A 978 -27.57 18.60 -3.01
N PRO A 979 -28.84 18.91 -2.70
CA PRO A 979 -29.35 20.27 -2.72
C PRO A 979 -28.59 21.16 -1.74
N LEU A 980 -28.48 22.44 -2.10
CA LEU A 980 -27.90 23.47 -1.23
C LEU A 980 -28.82 23.71 -0.02
N GLY A 981 -28.23 23.72 1.18
CA GLY A 981 -28.88 24.16 2.41
C GLY A 981 -28.27 25.44 2.95
N ASP A 982 -28.87 26.00 4.01
CA ASP A 982 -28.31 27.17 4.68
C ASP A 982 -26.90 26.88 5.17
N PRO A 983 -25.94 27.78 4.95
CA PRO A 983 -24.55 27.53 5.30
C PRO A 983 -24.34 27.60 6.82
N VAL A 984 -23.23 27.03 7.28
CA VAL A 984 -22.81 27.13 8.68
C VAL A 984 -21.75 28.24 8.75
N ILE A 985 -22.17 29.40 9.26
CA ILE A 985 -21.37 30.62 9.30
C ILE A 985 -21.38 31.26 10.69
N SER A 986 -20.34 32.03 11.00
CA SER A 986 -20.36 32.98 12.12
C SER A 986 -20.78 34.36 11.63
N GLU A 987 -21.02 35.30 12.55
CA GLU A 987 -21.03 36.71 12.20
C GLU A 987 -19.67 37.11 11.59
N GLY A 988 -19.69 37.99 10.59
CA GLY A 988 -18.49 38.34 9.84
C GLY A 988 -18.74 39.00 8.49
N ALA A 989 -17.66 39.49 7.91
CA ALA A 989 -17.64 39.87 6.50
C ALA A 989 -17.40 38.62 5.63
N TYR A 990 -18.11 38.53 4.52
CA TYR A 990 -18.02 37.44 3.55
C TYR A 990 -17.82 38.02 2.14
N ARG A 991 -17.05 37.32 1.32
CA ARG A 991 -16.78 37.71 -0.07
C ARG A 991 -17.09 36.58 -1.04
N SER A 992 -17.74 36.95 -2.14
CA SER A 992 -18.00 36.07 -3.30
C SER A 992 -16.79 36.03 -4.26
N PRO A 993 -16.69 35.02 -5.13
CA PRO A 993 -15.70 34.96 -6.21
C PRO A 993 -15.73 36.17 -7.14
N SER A 994 -16.91 36.77 -7.37
CA SER A 994 -17.09 37.99 -8.18
C SER A 994 -16.63 39.28 -7.49
N GLY A 995 -16.21 39.21 -6.21
CA GLY A 995 -15.73 40.36 -5.44
C GLY A 995 -16.83 41.14 -4.71
N SER A 996 -18.09 40.71 -4.80
CA SER A 996 -19.17 41.27 -3.97
C SER A 996 -18.97 40.87 -2.50
N MET A 997 -19.26 41.78 -1.57
CA MET A 997 -19.04 41.58 -0.13
C MET A 997 -20.30 41.89 0.68
N LYS A 998 -20.55 41.08 1.71
CA LYS A 998 -21.66 41.25 2.67
C LYS A 998 -21.15 41.15 4.10
N LEU A 999 -21.75 41.91 5.01
CA LEU A 999 -21.59 41.80 6.45
C LEU A 999 -22.81 41.10 7.02
N ILE A 1000 -22.60 40.00 7.74
CA ILE A 1000 -23.66 39.21 8.37
C ILE A 1000 -23.52 39.36 9.88
N VAL A 1001 -24.56 39.88 10.53
CA VAL A 1001 -24.63 40.10 12.00
C VAL A 1001 -26.03 39.72 12.50
N GLY A 1002 -26.13 38.67 13.31
CA GLY A 1002 -27.41 38.06 13.68
C GLY A 1002 -28.29 37.76 12.47
N ALA A 1003 -29.49 38.37 12.44
CA ALA A 1003 -30.43 38.27 11.33
C ALA A 1003 -30.28 39.38 10.26
N GLU A 1004 -29.41 40.36 10.50
CA GLU A 1004 -29.15 41.50 9.61
C GLU A 1004 -28.06 41.14 8.60
N VAL A 1005 -28.29 41.50 7.32
CA VAL A 1005 -27.34 41.29 6.23
C VAL A 1005 -27.14 42.62 5.53
N LEU A 1006 -25.94 43.20 5.62
CA LEU A 1006 -25.62 44.46 4.96
C LEU A 1006 -24.73 44.21 3.74
N ASP A 1007 -25.08 44.77 2.59
CA ASP A 1007 -24.14 44.84 1.48
C ASP A 1007 -22.98 45.78 1.85
N ILE A 1008 -21.76 45.39 1.50
CA ILE A 1008 -20.57 46.22 1.67
C ILE A 1008 -20.27 46.86 0.31
N PRO A 1009 -20.74 48.10 0.05
CA PRO A 1009 -20.55 48.76 -1.23
C PRO A 1009 -19.06 49.00 -1.51
N ALA A 1010 -18.68 49.18 -2.77
CA ALA A 1010 -17.28 49.34 -3.19
C ALA A 1010 -16.50 50.38 -2.35
N ALA A 1011 -17.15 51.51 -2.02
CA ALA A 1011 -16.58 52.55 -1.17
C ALA A 1011 -16.22 52.08 0.25
N ALA A 1012 -16.99 51.12 0.81
CA ALA A 1012 -16.78 50.55 2.13
C ALA A 1012 -15.89 49.29 2.13
N GLN A 1013 -15.48 48.76 0.97
CA GLN A 1013 -14.59 47.59 0.86
C GLN A 1013 -13.12 47.96 1.13
N VAL A 1014 -12.87 48.46 2.33
CA VAL A 1014 -11.54 48.83 2.82
C VAL A 1014 -10.69 47.59 3.13
N GLU A 1015 -9.37 47.77 3.16
CA GLU A 1015 -8.40 46.67 3.31
C GLU A 1015 -8.60 45.87 4.61
N GLY A 1016 -8.90 46.54 5.71
CA GLY A 1016 -9.20 45.89 6.99
C GLY A 1016 -10.40 44.94 6.93
N ILE A 1017 -11.40 45.23 6.09
CA ILE A 1017 -12.56 44.33 5.89
C ILE A 1017 -12.22 43.24 4.88
N LYS A 1018 -11.57 43.56 3.76
CA LYS A 1018 -11.16 42.59 2.72
C LYS A 1018 -10.31 41.45 3.28
N THR A 1019 -9.32 41.79 4.11
CA THR A 1019 -8.38 40.84 4.72
C THR A 1019 -9.06 39.88 5.70
N ARG A 1020 -10.16 40.29 6.36
CA ARG A 1020 -10.93 39.44 7.27
C ARG A 1020 -12.13 38.77 6.62
N ALA A 1021 -12.49 39.15 5.40
CA ALA A 1021 -13.66 38.61 4.72
C ALA A 1021 -13.45 37.14 4.36
N LYS A 1022 -14.33 36.27 4.84
CA LYS A 1022 -14.27 34.83 4.58
C LYS A 1022 -14.77 34.53 3.16
N PRO A 1023 -14.06 33.71 2.37
CA PRO A 1023 -14.51 33.34 1.03
C PRO A 1023 -15.76 32.45 1.12
N MET A 1024 -16.72 32.66 0.22
CA MET A 1024 -17.96 31.89 0.14
C MET A 1024 -18.33 31.69 -1.33
N THR A 1025 -18.86 30.52 -1.72
CA THR A 1025 -19.28 30.28 -3.11
C THR A 1025 -20.40 31.22 -3.55
N GLU A 1026 -20.51 31.47 -4.87
CA GLU A 1026 -21.58 32.31 -5.43
C GLU A 1026 -22.98 31.80 -5.08
N GLU A 1027 -23.17 30.47 -5.11
CA GLU A 1027 -24.45 29.83 -4.84
C GLU A 1027 -24.91 30.10 -3.40
N THR A 1028 -24.01 29.93 -2.42
CA THR A 1028 -24.29 30.22 -1.01
C THR A 1028 -24.42 31.72 -0.76
N PHE A 1029 -23.57 32.55 -1.37
CA PHE A 1029 -23.59 33.99 -1.20
C PHE A 1029 -24.91 34.61 -1.69
N ALA A 1030 -25.55 34.01 -2.69
CA ALA A 1030 -26.84 34.43 -3.23
C ALA A 1030 -28.04 34.15 -2.29
N LEU A 1031 -27.90 33.25 -1.31
CA LEU A 1031 -28.93 32.96 -0.30
C LEU A 1031 -29.15 34.15 0.64
N PHE A 1032 -28.11 34.94 0.90
CA PHE A 1032 -28.18 36.10 1.78
C PHE A 1032 -28.74 37.32 1.03
N LYS A 1033 -29.98 37.72 1.33
CA LYS A 1033 -30.57 38.94 0.79
C LYS A 1033 -30.23 40.14 1.70
N PRO A 1034 -29.63 41.21 1.17
CA PRO A 1034 -29.26 42.36 1.97
C PRO A 1034 -30.50 43.12 2.44
N THR A 1035 -30.50 43.51 3.72
CA THR A 1035 -31.49 44.35 4.37
C THR A 1035 -31.13 45.83 4.29
N GLY A 1036 -29.89 46.15 3.90
CA GLY A 1036 -29.37 47.51 3.75
C GLY A 1036 -27.93 47.50 3.25
N ALA A 1037 -27.26 48.65 3.28
CA ALA A 1037 -25.85 48.80 2.93
C ALA A 1037 -25.05 49.31 4.14
N LEU A 1038 -23.82 48.82 4.31
CA LEU A 1038 -22.89 49.30 5.33
C LEU A 1038 -22.47 50.74 5.01
N PRO A 1039 -22.80 51.73 5.86
CA PRO A 1039 -22.39 53.09 5.62
C PRO A 1039 -20.89 53.28 5.90
N VAL A 1040 -20.28 54.30 5.31
CA VAL A 1040 -18.87 54.68 5.56
C VAL A 1040 -18.69 55.58 6.79
N ARG A 1041 -19.81 55.97 7.42
CA ARG A 1041 -19.92 56.70 8.68
C ARG A 1041 -21.04 56.09 9.48
N ALA A 1042 -20.90 56.03 10.80
CA ALA A 1042 -21.93 55.44 11.63
C ALA A 1042 -21.98 56.06 13.04
N VAL A 1043 -23.13 56.00 13.68
CA VAL A 1043 -23.29 56.27 15.11
C VAL A 1043 -23.94 55.07 15.79
N ASN A 1044 -23.42 54.70 16.95
CA ASN A 1044 -24.06 53.71 17.83
C ASN A 1044 -23.94 54.17 19.28
N ALA A 1045 -25.07 54.18 20.01
CA ALA A 1045 -25.14 54.58 21.42
C ALA A 1045 -24.40 55.90 21.74
N GLY A 1046 -24.50 56.90 20.85
CA GLY A 1046 -23.86 58.21 21.01
C GLY A 1046 -22.37 58.25 20.65
N VAL A 1047 -21.77 57.15 20.19
CA VAL A 1047 -20.39 57.11 19.69
C VAL A 1047 -20.39 57.12 18.16
N SER A 1048 -19.68 58.08 17.57
CA SER A 1048 -19.53 58.22 16.12
C SER A 1048 -18.28 57.53 15.60
N TYR A 1049 -18.38 56.99 14.39
CA TYR A 1049 -17.34 56.24 13.71
C TYR A 1049 -17.21 56.67 12.26
N VAL A 1050 -15.98 56.68 11.77
CA VAL A 1050 -15.65 56.79 10.35
C VAL A 1050 -14.94 55.51 9.92
N LEU A 1051 -15.29 54.97 8.76
CA LEU A 1051 -14.63 53.77 8.25
C LEU A 1051 -13.26 54.13 7.67
N SER A 1052 -12.19 53.71 8.34
CA SER A 1052 -10.81 53.87 7.85
C SER A 1052 -10.37 52.69 6.99
N VAL A 1053 -9.23 52.80 6.31
CA VAL A 1053 -8.63 51.66 5.57
C VAL A 1053 -8.33 50.45 6.47
N GLN A 1054 -8.19 50.66 7.79
CA GLN A 1054 -7.94 49.61 8.78
C GLN A 1054 -9.23 49.05 9.42
N GLY A 1055 -10.38 49.73 9.27
CA GLY A 1055 -11.63 49.41 9.97
C GLY A 1055 -12.26 50.63 10.64
N TRP A 1056 -13.24 50.43 11.53
CA TRP A 1056 -13.95 51.52 12.19
C TRP A 1056 -13.03 52.34 13.10
N ALA A 1057 -12.91 53.63 12.85
CA ALA A 1057 -12.22 54.57 13.71
C ALA A 1057 -13.24 55.37 14.53
N LYS A 1058 -13.15 55.30 15.87
CA LYS A 1058 -13.97 56.12 16.76
C LYS A 1058 -13.58 57.59 16.61
N VAL A 1059 -14.53 58.46 16.34
CA VAL A 1059 -14.29 59.90 16.12
C VAL A 1059 -15.13 60.78 17.04
N ASP A 1060 -14.68 62.02 17.23
CA ASP A 1060 -15.55 63.09 17.72
C ASP A 1060 -16.27 63.72 16.52
N PRO A 1061 -17.62 63.65 16.44
CA PRO A 1061 -18.36 64.17 15.29
C PRO A 1061 -18.23 65.68 15.12
N SER A 1062 -17.96 66.45 16.18
CA SER A 1062 -17.79 67.92 16.10
C SER A 1062 -16.59 68.32 15.23
N ASN A 1063 -15.58 67.46 15.12
CA ASN A 1063 -14.41 67.68 14.28
C ASN A 1063 -14.69 67.57 12.77
N TYR A 1064 -15.84 67.02 12.39
CA TYR A 1064 -16.22 66.80 11.00
C TYR A 1064 -17.33 67.76 10.53
N GLY A 1065 -17.70 68.76 11.35
CA GLY A 1065 -18.71 69.75 10.98
C GLY A 1065 -20.12 69.15 10.86
N ALA A 1066 -20.85 69.50 9.80
CA ALA A 1066 -22.27 69.13 9.60
C ALA A 1066 -22.49 67.74 8.96
N LEU A 1067 -21.50 66.85 8.96
CA LEU A 1067 -21.66 65.51 8.40
C LEU A 1067 -22.66 64.67 9.22
N THR A 1068 -23.54 63.94 8.53
CA THR A 1068 -24.52 63.06 9.16
C THR A 1068 -23.92 61.67 9.40
N PHE A 1069 -24.17 61.11 10.58
CA PHE A 1069 -23.76 59.75 10.96
C PHE A 1069 -25.01 58.86 11.10
N PRO A 1070 -25.30 57.98 10.12
CA PRO A 1070 -26.41 57.03 10.20
C PRO A 1070 -26.28 56.08 11.39
N ALA A 1071 -27.41 55.72 12.00
CA ALA A 1071 -27.42 54.72 13.06
C ALA A 1071 -27.12 53.32 12.50
N VAL A 1072 -26.28 52.54 13.19
CA VAL A 1072 -26.03 51.13 12.87
C VAL A 1072 -26.12 50.27 14.12
N SER A 1073 -26.33 48.96 13.96
CA SER A 1073 -26.34 48.01 15.08
C SER A 1073 -24.96 47.91 15.76
N LEU A 1074 -24.95 47.58 17.06
CA LEU A 1074 -23.71 47.43 17.82
C LEU A 1074 -22.85 46.28 17.25
N ASP A 1075 -23.49 45.24 16.73
CA ASP A 1075 -22.82 44.08 16.15
C ASP A 1075 -22.16 44.44 14.81
N ALA A 1076 -22.78 45.30 13.99
CA ALA A 1076 -22.14 45.85 12.78
C ALA A 1076 -20.87 46.67 13.07
N ILE A 1077 -20.78 47.27 14.27
CA ILE A 1077 -19.54 47.89 14.75
C ILE A 1077 -18.54 46.80 15.21
N ARG A 1078 -18.95 45.90 16.10
CA ARG A 1078 -18.05 44.94 16.78
C ARG A 1078 -17.40 43.91 15.86
N VAL A 1079 -18.12 43.47 14.84
CA VAL A 1079 -17.69 42.36 13.96
C VAL A 1079 -16.62 42.80 12.95
N LEU A 1080 -16.51 44.10 12.69
CA LEU A 1080 -15.48 44.68 11.84
C LEU A 1080 -14.25 45.11 12.66
N PRO A 1081 -13.04 45.14 12.06
CA PRO A 1081 -11.86 45.58 12.79
C PRO A 1081 -12.01 47.03 13.31
N MET A 1082 -11.45 47.30 14.49
CA MET A 1082 -11.33 48.64 15.05
C MET A 1082 -9.99 49.25 14.68
N ALA A 1083 -10.01 50.45 14.14
CA ALA A 1083 -8.84 51.29 13.94
C ALA A 1083 -8.54 52.10 15.22
N PRO A 1084 -7.32 52.65 15.37
CA PRO A 1084 -6.96 53.49 16.51
C PRO A 1084 -7.96 54.65 16.75
N VAL A 1085 -8.20 54.96 18.02
CA VAL A 1085 -9.16 56.00 18.41
C VAL A 1085 -8.75 57.36 17.87
N ALA A 1086 -9.70 58.05 17.29
CA ALA A 1086 -9.51 59.28 16.53
C ALA A 1086 -10.41 60.43 17.02
N THR A 1087 -10.36 60.77 18.32
CA THR A 1087 -11.22 61.79 18.94
C THR A 1087 -10.70 63.25 18.94
N GLY A 1088 -9.39 63.53 19.04
CA GLY A 1088 -8.81 64.90 18.87
C GLY A 1088 -8.68 65.39 17.41
N ALA A 1089 -7.99 66.52 17.19
CA ALA A 1089 -7.68 67.05 15.85
C ALA A 1089 -6.72 66.13 15.06
N ARG A 1090 -6.89 66.02 13.74
CA ARG A 1090 -6.15 65.07 12.89
C ARG A 1090 -6.20 65.38 11.41
N PHE A 1091 -5.19 64.89 10.67
CA PHE A 1091 -5.20 64.89 9.21
C PHE A 1091 -5.94 63.65 8.67
N VAL A 1092 -6.88 63.86 7.77
CA VAL A 1092 -7.69 62.80 7.13
C VAL A 1092 -7.71 62.99 5.61
N ARG A 1093 -7.79 61.88 4.86
CA ARG A 1093 -8.06 61.91 3.41
C ARG A 1093 -8.89 60.72 2.98
N GLU A 1094 -9.66 60.87 1.91
CA GLU A 1094 -10.33 59.74 1.25
C GLU A 1094 -9.31 58.84 0.54
N ALA A 1095 -9.62 57.56 0.38
CA ALA A 1095 -8.69 56.57 -0.15
C ALA A 1095 -8.28 56.88 -1.59
N SER A 1096 -9.23 57.29 -2.44
CA SER A 1096 -8.98 57.67 -3.84
C SER A 1096 -8.52 59.12 -4.02
N SER A 1097 -8.49 59.92 -2.95
CA SER A 1097 -8.10 61.34 -3.01
C SER A 1097 -6.71 61.57 -2.43
N THR A 1098 -5.96 62.49 -3.06
CA THR A 1098 -4.69 63.02 -2.52
C THR A 1098 -4.90 64.23 -1.61
N GLN A 1099 -6.09 64.84 -1.60
CA GLN A 1099 -6.40 66.00 -0.77
C GLN A 1099 -6.49 65.58 0.70
N VAL A 1100 -5.67 66.22 1.54
CA VAL A 1100 -5.69 66.06 3.00
C VAL A 1100 -6.50 67.18 3.63
N TYR A 1101 -7.33 66.85 4.62
CA TYR A 1101 -8.09 67.79 5.43
C TYR A 1101 -7.65 67.71 6.89
N LEU A 1102 -7.63 68.84 7.59
CA LEU A 1102 -7.61 68.88 9.05
C LEU A 1102 -9.05 68.76 9.55
N ALA A 1103 -9.36 67.70 10.30
CA ALA A 1103 -10.62 67.53 11.01
C ALA A 1103 -10.51 68.16 12.41
N SER A 1104 -11.02 69.38 12.57
CA SER A 1104 -11.00 70.16 13.80
C SER A 1104 -12.07 71.26 13.76
N GLY A 1105 -13.23 71.02 14.37
CA GLY A 1105 -14.41 71.91 14.25
C GLY A 1105 -15.00 72.01 12.82
N GLY A 1106 -14.64 71.07 11.93
CA GLY A 1106 -14.92 71.13 10.49
C GLY A 1106 -13.77 70.52 9.68
N LEU A 1107 -13.99 70.31 8.38
CA LEU A 1107 -12.98 69.79 7.44
C LEU A 1107 -12.33 70.94 6.66
N THR A 1108 -11.08 71.28 7.02
CA THR A 1108 -10.30 72.33 6.35
C THR A 1108 -9.24 71.72 5.44
N PRO A 1109 -9.18 72.00 4.13
CA PRO A 1109 -8.16 71.45 3.24
C PRO A 1109 -6.76 71.98 3.61
N MET A 1110 -5.75 71.11 3.61
CA MET A 1110 -4.39 71.41 4.04
C MET A 1110 -3.34 71.04 2.99
N THR A 1111 -2.41 71.93 2.70
CA THR A 1111 -1.16 71.63 1.97
C THR A 1111 -0.14 70.93 2.88
N ALA A 1112 0.93 70.37 2.31
CA ALA A 1112 1.98 69.70 3.09
C ALA A 1112 2.68 70.66 4.08
N GLU A 1113 2.91 71.91 3.67
CA GLU A 1113 3.48 72.96 4.54
C GLU A 1113 2.55 73.30 5.71
N GLN A 1114 1.24 73.40 5.45
CA GLN A 1114 0.24 73.64 6.49
C GLN A 1114 0.12 72.46 7.46
N GLN A 1115 0.30 71.22 6.99
CA GLN A 1115 0.33 70.03 7.85
C GLN A 1115 1.54 70.04 8.79
N ALA A 1116 2.73 70.34 8.28
CA ALA A 1116 3.94 70.45 9.08
C ALA A 1116 3.82 71.57 10.13
N TRP A 1117 3.27 72.73 9.73
CA TRP A 1117 3.01 73.83 10.66
C TRP A 1117 2.01 73.45 11.75
N ALA A 1118 0.86 72.87 11.41
CA ALA A 1118 -0.15 72.50 12.41
C ALA A 1118 0.34 71.39 13.36
N THR A 1119 1.18 70.48 12.87
CA THR A 1119 1.88 69.49 13.70
C THR A 1119 2.78 70.17 14.73
N ALA A 1120 3.62 71.12 14.28
CA ALA A 1120 4.58 71.81 15.14
C ALA A 1120 3.92 72.81 16.10
N ALA A 1121 2.88 73.53 15.65
CA ALA A 1121 2.24 74.61 16.40
C ALA A 1121 1.17 74.12 17.39
N TYR A 1122 0.42 73.07 17.03
CA TYR A 1122 -0.73 72.59 17.82
C TYR A 1122 -0.62 71.12 18.24
N GLY A 1123 0.50 70.45 17.94
CA GLY A 1123 0.72 69.05 18.31
C GLY A 1123 -0.20 68.07 17.58
N VAL A 1124 -0.77 68.45 16.43
CA VAL A 1124 -1.60 67.53 15.62
C VAL A 1124 -0.70 66.38 15.14
N PRO A 1125 -1.07 65.10 15.32
CA PRO A 1125 -0.25 63.99 14.83
C PRO A 1125 -0.01 64.10 13.31
N ALA A 1126 1.25 64.00 12.88
CA ALA A 1126 1.64 64.08 11.47
C ALA A 1126 1.07 62.93 10.61
N THR A 1127 0.54 61.88 11.23
CA THR A 1127 -0.04 60.73 10.54
C THR A 1127 -1.37 61.10 9.89
N VAL A 1128 -1.47 60.87 8.58
CA VAL A 1128 -2.72 61.03 7.83
C VAL A 1128 -3.56 59.75 7.95
N VAL A 1129 -4.76 59.87 8.49
CA VAL A 1129 -5.74 58.77 8.55
C VAL A 1129 -6.44 58.68 7.20
N VAL A 1130 -6.30 57.53 6.54
CA VAL A 1130 -6.96 57.27 5.25
C VAL A 1130 -8.32 56.64 5.53
N VAL A 1131 -9.38 57.27 5.02
CA VAL A 1131 -10.77 56.86 5.20
C VAL A 1131 -11.42 56.39 3.90
N ALA A 1132 -12.49 55.61 4.03
CA ALA A 1132 -13.31 55.17 2.90
C ALA A 1132 -13.80 56.36 2.07
N ASP A 1133 -13.96 56.15 0.78
CA ASP A 1133 -14.45 57.19 -0.12
C ASP A 1133 -15.90 57.57 0.24
N GLY A 1134 -16.22 58.87 0.24
CA GLY A 1134 -17.51 59.40 0.68
C GLY A 1134 -17.63 59.59 2.20
N ALA A 1135 -16.63 59.20 2.99
CA ALA A 1135 -16.66 59.43 4.43
C ALA A 1135 -16.52 60.92 4.82
N LEU A 1136 -15.92 61.74 3.95
CA LEU A 1136 -15.66 63.16 4.20
C LEU A 1136 -16.67 64.11 3.52
N ARG A 1137 -17.76 63.58 2.93
CA ARG A 1137 -18.70 64.36 2.10
C ARG A 1137 -20.16 64.20 2.49
#